data_AF-A0A6C0I4U7-F1
#
_entry.id   AF-A0A6C0I4U7-F1
#
_cell.length_a   1.000
_cell.length_b   1.000
_cell.length_c   1.000
_cell.angle_alpha   90.00
_cell.angle_beta   90.00
_cell.angle_gamma   90.00
#
_symmetry.space_group_name_H-M   'P 1'
#
loop_
_entity.id
_entity.type
_entity.pdbx_description
1 polymer ?
#
loop_
_entity_poly.entity_id
_entity_poly.type
_entity_poly.pdbx_seq_one_letter_code
_entity_poly.pdbx_strand_id
1 'polypeptide(L)'
;MNDNFIKIIKFIDIEDEKNVSLFVQIVKNYYYNHDLPTIKDQTKIKKWFQLSNLNEIELFLSNISDDQYDRMIEMINMNTNTNKDVGAVPYHKKCNLPIFMGSLDKIKNQDEYNNWKKKMNSCEILVTEKLDGISALLSIDKKEVKLCTRGNGKIGCDISHLIKYINLQDAIDNTLNTYKQSQYPVHIRGELIVEKENKPDVSNLRNVVSGLVHTKEITQEVRNKLKDVHFVAYRLYNEKYYKTQLQTLTIMRYRVPQCTIYLNKPTFEELTNELILFINKSKYQIDGIVVSFNHFHIEEEPVDKNPEHSIAIKNISETKKTEVIEVEWNVSKHGVYKPRVKIQPININGANIEWVTGFNAKYINDNNIGRGAILEVERSGDVIPNIKNVLKGTKTELPNGNWSWNKTGVDIIIQDEQNNEMEIKKLLTFFEELECPYLGPKTIETLYEHGYVTVSDMLNITKDDLLKTDKFKDKSADNILKGINKAKEYLSDINNDNLHHLMYASGSFGFGFGSKKIKMILEDYPNIVDEYKKENRELWINNIKTVKGIMEQAEAFVDNINKYNNFIKTIQNYVTIKKVNNNVKENKENKQLRGVVVLSGFRDKLLKKTLEDNGYTVNDNVTKETTIVIYSEDDTSSKCQKAKKMGIMLISKHEALTKLNIIG
;
A
#
# COMPACT_ATOMS: atom_id res chain seq x y z
N MET A 1 3.57 16.07 -6.41
CA MET A 1 3.99 14.64 -6.38
C MET A 1 2.87 13.71 -5.90
N ASN A 2 1.99 14.09 -4.96
CA ASN A 2 0.85 13.25 -4.52
C ASN A 2 -0.12 12.84 -5.65
N ASP A 3 -0.35 13.69 -6.66
CA ASP A 3 -1.24 13.35 -7.79
C ASP A 3 -0.67 12.28 -8.73
N ASN A 4 0.66 12.19 -8.88
CA ASN A 4 1.26 11.15 -9.71
C ASN A 4 1.14 9.78 -9.04
N PHE A 5 1.14 9.73 -7.71
CA PHE A 5 1.05 8.48 -6.96
C PHE A 5 -0.34 7.84 -7.05
N ILE A 6 -1.40 8.63 -6.83
CA ILE A 6 -2.79 8.16 -7.01
C ILE A 6 -3.02 7.75 -8.48
N LYS A 7 -2.40 8.45 -9.44
CA LYS A 7 -2.42 8.05 -10.85
C LYS A 7 -1.72 6.71 -11.08
N ILE A 8 -0.50 6.50 -10.56
CA ILE A 8 0.23 5.23 -10.71
C ILE A 8 -0.57 4.06 -10.14
N ILE A 9 -1.18 4.22 -8.96
CA ILE A 9 -2.05 3.20 -8.36
C ILE A 9 -3.29 2.92 -9.22
N LYS A 10 -3.86 3.92 -9.90
CA LYS A 10 -4.96 3.72 -10.86
C LYS A 10 -4.54 2.94 -12.12
N PHE A 11 -3.26 2.94 -12.50
CA PHE A 11 -2.73 2.22 -13.68
C PHE A 11 -2.22 0.82 -13.39
N ILE A 12 -1.95 0.51 -12.13
CA ILE A 12 -1.70 -0.86 -11.70
C ILE A 12 -3.07 -1.48 -11.59
N ASP A 13 -3.37 -2.48 -12.42
CA ASP A 13 -4.52 -3.33 -12.20
C ASP A 13 -4.35 -4.02 -10.83
N ILE A 14 -4.98 -3.44 -9.80
CA ILE A 14 -4.83 -3.85 -8.39
C ILE A 14 -5.42 -5.26 -8.19
N GLU A 15 -6.21 -5.75 -9.15
CA GLU A 15 -6.83 -7.08 -9.11
C GLU A 15 -5.94 -8.15 -9.78
N ASP A 16 -4.95 -7.76 -10.60
CA ASP A 16 -3.90 -8.66 -11.07
C ASP A 16 -2.77 -8.75 -10.03
N GLU A 17 -2.86 -9.75 -9.14
CA GLU A 17 -1.84 -10.04 -8.12
C GLU A 17 -0.41 -10.08 -8.69
N LYS A 18 -0.23 -10.48 -9.96
CA LYS A 18 1.09 -10.55 -10.61
C LYS A 18 1.61 -9.16 -10.95
N ASN A 19 0.74 -8.24 -11.36
CA ASN A 19 1.10 -6.85 -11.65
C ASN A 19 1.41 -6.07 -10.37
N VAL A 20 0.56 -6.24 -9.36
CA VAL A 20 0.78 -5.67 -8.03
C VAL A 20 2.09 -6.20 -7.44
N SER A 21 2.30 -7.51 -7.47
CA SER A 21 3.54 -8.14 -6.99
C SER A 21 4.78 -7.64 -7.73
N LEU A 22 4.72 -7.53 -9.06
CA LEU A 22 5.83 -7.00 -9.86
C LEU A 22 6.09 -5.51 -9.58
N PHE A 23 5.06 -4.69 -9.44
CA PHE A 23 5.20 -3.28 -9.07
C PHE A 23 5.81 -3.12 -7.67
N VAL A 24 5.29 -3.86 -6.68
CA VAL A 24 5.89 -3.92 -5.34
C VAL A 24 7.34 -4.32 -5.43
N GLN A 25 7.67 -5.36 -6.20
CA GLN A 25 9.04 -5.81 -6.35
C GLN A 25 9.95 -4.74 -6.95
N ILE A 26 9.49 -3.99 -7.96
CA ILE A 26 10.25 -2.89 -8.57
C ILE A 26 10.48 -1.77 -7.56
N VAL A 27 9.43 -1.30 -6.89
CA VAL A 27 9.51 -0.20 -5.91
C VAL A 27 10.38 -0.61 -4.73
N LYS A 28 10.11 -1.80 -4.17
CA LYS A 28 10.86 -2.38 -3.05
C LYS A 28 12.33 -2.58 -3.40
N ASN A 29 12.62 -3.08 -4.58
CA ASN A 29 13.99 -3.30 -4.99
C ASN A 29 14.73 -1.98 -5.24
N TYR A 30 14.10 -1.02 -5.92
CA TYR A 30 14.73 0.27 -6.11
C TYR A 30 14.94 1.01 -4.78
N TYR A 31 13.96 0.95 -3.87
CA TYR A 31 14.06 1.57 -2.55
C TYR A 31 15.23 1.00 -1.72
N TYR A 32 15.39 -0.33 -1.70
CA TYR A 32 16.44 -0.96 -0.90
C TYR A 32 17.79 -1.06 -1.59
N ASN A 33 17.82 -1.18 -2.91
CA ASN A 33 19.03 -1.53 -3.67
C ASN A 33 19.41 -0.49 -4.74
N HIS A 34 18.62 0.57 -4.95
CA HIS A 34 18.79 1.54 -6.05
C HIS A 34 19.03 0.89 -7.41
N ASP A 35 18.34 -0.23 -7.62
CA ASP A 35 18.51 -1.07 -8.79
C ASP A 35 17.13 -1.39 -9.36
N LEU A 36 17.00 -1.30 -10.67
CA LEU A 36 15.82 -1.79 -11.36
C LEU A 36 16.06 -3.26 -11.71
N PRO A 37 15.08 -4.16 -11.46
CA PRO A 37 15.19 -5.54 -11.92
C PRO A 37 15.53 -5.60 -13.42
N THR A 38 16.15 -6.67 -13.88
CA THR A 38 16.24 -6.92 -15.33
C THR A 38 14.84 -7.23 -15.86
N ILE A 39 14.09 -6.19 -16.21
CA ILE A 39 12.66 -6.31 -16.53
C ILE A 39 12.51 -6.63 -18.03
N LYS A 40 11.91 -7.79 -18.33
CA LYS A 40 11.54 -8.19 -19.71
C LYS A 40 10.47 -7.28 -20.33
N ASP A 41 9.56 -6.70 -19.54
CA ASP A 41 8.42 -5.89 -20.00
C ASP A 41 8.59 -4.38 -19.74
N GLN A 42 9.62 -3.75 -20.33
CA GLN A 42 9.87 -2.31 -20.18
C GLN A 42 8.67 -1.44 -20.62
N THR A 43 7.92 -1.88 -21.63
CA THR A 43 6.72 -1.18 -22.15
C THR A 43 5.60 -1.11 -21.11
N LYS A 44 5.44 -2.16 -20.30
CA LYS A 44 4.40 -2.25 -19.26
C LYS A 44 4.68 -1.33 -18.08
N ILE A 45 5.95 -1.22 -17.68
CA ILE A 45 6.38 -0.31 -16.60
C ILE A 45 6.28 1.15 -17.03
N LYS A 46 6.73 1.49 -18.25
CA LYS A 46 6.55 2.85 -18.79
C LYS A 46 5.08 3.28 -18.79
N LYS A 47 4.17 2.33 -19.06
CA LYS A 47 2.72 2.55 -18.98
C LYS A 47 2.23 2.80 -17.55
N TRP A 48 2.70 2.03 -16.55
CA TRP A 48 2.35 2.23 -15.13
C TRP A 48 2.79 3.58 -14.57
N PHE A 49 4.01 4.01 -14.89
CA PHE A 49 4.55 5.26 -14.37
C PHE A 49 4.15 6.48 -15.20
N GLN A 50 3.55 6.29 -16.38
CA GLN A 50 3.26 7.35 -17.37
C GLN A 50 4.51 8.13 -17.81
N LEU A 51 5.66 7.46 -17.91
CA LEU A 51 6.95 8.09 -18.18
C LEU A 51 7.55 7.58 -19.50
N SER A 52 8.21 8.49 -20.22
CA SER A 52 8.69 8.29 -21.59
C SER A 52 9.89 7.34 -21.66
N ASN A 53 10.69 7.31 -20.59
CA ASN A 53 11.94 6.55 -20.51
C ASN A 53 12.16 5.93 -19.10
N LEU A 54 13.15 5.05 -18.99
CA LEU A 54 13.50 4.38 -17.72
C LEU A 54 14.17 5.32 -16.71
N ASN A 55 14.90 6.34 -17.18
CA ASN A 55 15.59 7.31 -16.31
C ASN A 55 14.59 8.19 -15.52
N GLU A 56 13.42 8.49 -16.09
CA GLU A 56 12.33 9.19 -15.43
C GLU A 56 11.72 8.33 -14.31
N ILE A 57 11.67 7.01 -14.48
CA ILE A 57 11.23 6.07 -13.43
C ILE A 57 12.23 6.05 -12.29
N GLU A 58 13.53 5.97 -12.59
CA GLU A 58 14.59 6.05 -11.57
C GLU A 58 14.52 7.38 -10.80
N LEU A 59 14.30 8.50 -11.50
CA LEU A 59 14.14 9.82 -10.89
C LEU A 59 12.87 9.91 -10.02
N PHE A 60 11.77 9.30 -10.45
CA PHE A 60 10.55 9.22 -9.65
C PHE A 60 10.80 8.40 -8.38
N LEU A 61 11.35 7.20 -8.53
CA LEU A 61 11.60 6.27 -7.42
C LEU A 61 12.66 6.81 -6.45
N SER A 62 13.65 7.58 -6.92
CA SER A 62 14.67 8.19 -6.06
C SER A 62 14.14 9.32 -5.18
N ASN A 63 12.98 9.87 -5.53
CA ASN A 63 12.32 10.94 -4.77
C ASN A 63 11.26 10.41 -3.77
N ILE A 64 11.07 9.09 -3.69
CA ILE A 64 10.17 8.47 -2.71
C ILE A 64 10.80 8.57 -1.31
N SER A 65 10.05 9.13 -0.35
CA SER A 65 10.41 9.15 1.08
C SER A 65 10.11 7.80 1.77
N ASP A 66 10.72 7.51 2.93
CA ASP A 66 10.43 6.28 3.70
C ASP A 66 8.95 6.19 4.06
N ASP A 67 8.33 7.31 4.42
CA ASP A 67 6.90 7.43 4.69
C ASP A 67 6.03 7.15 3.45
N GLN A 68 6.45 7.61 2.27
CA GLN A 68 5.76 7.31 1.02
C GLN A 68 5.90 5.84 0.64
N TYR A 69 7.09 5.27 0.82
CA TYR A 69 7.35 3.84 0.61
C TYR A 69 6.53 2.97 1.58
N ASP A 70 6.53 3.29 2.88
CA ASP A 70 5.76 2.57 3.90
C ASP A 70 4.26 2.58 3.56
N ARG A 71 3.71 3.73 3.13
CA ARG A 71 2.33 3.83 2.65
C ARG A 71 2.06 3.01 1.41
N MET A 72 2.99 3.02 0.44
CA MET A 72 2.86 2.22 -0.78
C MET A 72 2.68 0.75 -0.43
N ILE A 73 3.54 0.24 0.44
CA ILE A 73 3.49 -1.14 0.90
C ILE A 73 2.23 -1.40 1.73
N GLU A 74 1.83 -0.48 2.61
CA GLU A 74 0.62 -0.60 3.43
C GLU A 74 -0.67 -0.62 2.59
N MET A 75 -0.83 0.30 1.63
CA MET A 75 -1.98 0.36 0.72
C MET A 75 -2.07 -0.88 -0.17
N ILE A 76 -0.93 -1.42 -0.59
CA ILE A 76 -0.90 -2.65 -1.39
C ILE A 76 -1.25 -3.85 -0.50
N ASN A 77 -0.67 -3.97 0.70
CA ASN A 77 -0.97 -5.05 1.64
C ASN A 77 -2.42 -5.02 2.18
N MET A 78 -3.09 -3.86 2.20
CA MET A 78 -4.53 -3.78 2.50
C MET A 78 -5.39 -4.42 1.42
N ASN A 79 -4.90 -4.50 0.18
CA ASN A 79 -5.61 -5.03 -0.99
C ASN A 79 -5.11 -6.41 -1.43
N THR A 80 -3.90 -6.82 -1.05
CA THR A 80 -3.30 -8.11 -1.38
C THR A 80 -2.72 -8.78 -0.13
N ASN A 81 -2.87 -10.10 -0.01
CA ASN A 81 -2.32 -10.89 1.12
C ASN A 81 -0.81 -11.17 0.92
N THR A 82 -0.07 -10.15 0.46
CA THR A 82 1.36 -10.23 0.14
C THR A 82 2.21 -10.17 1.42
N ASN A 83 3.16 -11.10 1.53
CA ASN A 83 3.94 -11.33 2.75
C ASN A 83 4.70 -10.07 3.24
N LYS A 84 4.81 -9.95 4.56
CA LYS A 84 5.65 -8.98 5.29
C LYS A 84 7.15 -9.34 5.16
N ASP A 85 7.65 -9.52 3.94
CA ASP A 85 9.06 -9.86 3.73
C ASP A 85 9.95 -8.66 4.06
N VAL A 86 11.03 -8.88 4.81
CA VAL A 86 12.04 -7.85 5.10
C VAL A 86 12.74 -7.48 3.81
N GLY A 87 12.87 -6.18 3.50
CA GLY A 87 13.83 -5.70 2.49
C GLY A 87 13.65 -6.24 1.06
N ALA A 88 14.71 -6.19 0.23
CA ALA A 88 14.74 -6.76 -1.14
C ALA A 88 16.03 -7.53 -1.42
N VAL A 89 15.94 -8.62 -2.19
CA VAL A 89 17.14 -9.36 -2.65
C VAL A 89 17.84 -8.54 -3.74
N PRO A 90 19.13 -8.20 -3.60
CA PRO A 90 19.86 -7.45 -4.62
C PRO A 90 20.07 -8.28 -5.89
N TYR A 91 20.07 -7.63 -7.06
CA TYR A 91 20.30 -8.32 -8.34
C TYR A 91 21.78 -8.62 -8.60
N HIS A 92 22.68 -7.76 -8.11
CA HIS A 92 24.13 -7.88 -8.32
C HIS A 92 24.89 -8.04 -6.98
N LYS A 93 26.05 -8.70 -7.04
CA LYS A 93 26.98 -8.90 -5.89
C LYS A 93 26.29 -9.41 -4.61
N LYS A 94 25.48 -10.46 -4.72
CA LYS A 94 24.77 -11.05 -3.58
C LYS A 94 25.74 -11.55 -2.50
N CYS A 95 25.40 -11.30 -1.24
CA CYS A 95 26.12 -11.73 -0.06
C CYS A 95 25.14 -12.45 0.89
N ASN A 96 25.39 -13.73 1.19
CA ASN A 96 24.62 -14.42 2.22
C ASN A 96 25.02 -13.87 3.59
N LEU A 97 24.03 -13.42 4.36
CA LEU A 97 24.25 -12.88 5.67
C LEU A 97 24.40 -14.03 6.69
N PRO A 98 25.49 -14.06 7.47
CA PRO A 98 25.69 -15.09 8.50
C PRO A 98 24.70 -14.96 9.66
N ILE A 99 24.03 -13.80 9.78
CA ILE A 99 23.03 -13.50 10.81
C ILE A 99 21.82 -12.87 10.12
N PHE A 100 20.61 -13.33 10.47
CA PHE A 100 19.38 -12.73 9.96
C PHE A 100 19.23 -11.29 10.47
N MET A 101 19.08 -10.35 9.54
CA MET A 101 18.90 -8.93 9.84
C MET A 101 17.42 -8.55 9.82
N GLY A 102 16.69 -8.92 10.88
CA GLY A 102 15.29 -8.54 11.06
C GLY A 102 15.05 -7.02 11.07
N SER A 103 13.81 -6.62 10.78
CA SER A 103 13.34 -5.24 10.98
C SER A 103 12.96 -5.03 12.45
N LEU A 104 12.42 -3.86 12.81
CA LEU A 104 11.83 -3.60 14.13
C LEU A 104 10.32 -3.53 14.04
N ASP A 105 9.62 -4.03 15.06
CA ASP A 105 8.20 -3.78 15.25
C ASP A 105 7.98 -2.32 15.67
N LYS A 106 6.95 -1.70 15.10
CA LYS A 106 6.64 -0.28 15.31
C LYS A 106 5.55 -0.14 16.37
N ILE A 107 5.77 0.69 17.39
CA ILE A 107 4.78 1.06 18.39
C ILE A 107 4.36 2.51 18.19
N LYS A 108 3.05 2.75 18.10
CA LYS A 108 2.47 4.06 17.77
C LYS A 108 1.78 4.76 18.94
N ASN A 109 1.43 4.01 19.99
CA ASN A 109 0.65 4.55 21.11
C ASN A 109 1.02 3.89 22.46
N GLN A 110 0.52 4.50 23.52
CA GLN A 110 0.73 4.09 24.90
C GLN A 110 0.24 2.66 25.20
N ASP A 111 -0.87 2.22 24.59
CA ASP A 111 -1.45 0.89 24.85
C ASP A 111 -0.59 -0.23 24.25
N GLU A 112 -0.11 -0.04 23.02
CA GLU A 112 0.85 -0.92 22.36
C GLU A 112 2.15 -1.01 23.18
N TYR A 113 2.68 0.13 23.63
CA TYR A 113 3.87 0.17 24.49
C TYR A 113 3.64 -0.57 25.80
N ASN A 114 2.50 -0.38 26.46
CA ASN A 114 2.16 -1.08 27.70
C ASN A 114 2.09 -2.60 27.49
N ASN A 115 1.58 -3.05 26.35
CA ASN A 115 1.53 -4.48 26.03
C ASN A 115 2.91 -5.06 25.76
N TRP A 116 3.79 -4.33 25.08
CA TRP A 116 5.19 -4.75 24.91
C TRP A 116 5.96 -4.73 26.25
N LYS A 117 5.74 -3.70 27.07
CA LYS A 117 6.33 -3.51 28.41
C LYS A 117 6.04 -4.65 29.38
N LYS A 118 4.88 -5.31 29.25
CA LYS A 118 4.50 -6.52 30.02
C LYS A 118 5.39 -7.73 29.71
N LYS A 119 5.93 -7.82 28.50
CA LYS A 119 6.82 -8.92 28.07
C LYS A 119 8.25 -8.78 28.60
N MET A 120 8.59 -7.64 29.21
CA MET A 120 9.95 -7.36 29.65
C MET A 120 10.23 -7.91 31.05
N ASN A 121 11.26 -8.75 31.15
CA ASN A 121 11.80 -9.22 32.43
C ASN A 121 12.88 -8.28 33.00
N SER A 122 13.47 -7.41 32.17
CA SER A 122 14.51 -6.44 32.58
C SER A 122 13.91 -5.15 33.15
N CYS A 123 14.59 -4.55 34.13
CA CYS A 123 14.31 -3.20 34.61
C CYS A 123 15.09 -2.13 33.83
N GLU A 124 16.24 -2.47 33.25
CA GLU A 124 17.07 -1.53 32.50
C GLU A 124 16.72 -1.52 31.00
N ILE A 125 16.54 -0.31 30.47
CA ILE A 125 16.14 -0.05 29.08
C ILE A 125 17.16 0.87 28.42
N LEU A 126 17.59 0.48 27.23
CA LEU A 126 18.45 1.27 26.37
C LEU A 126 17.58 1.95 25.31
N VAL A 127 17.62 3.28 25.27
CA VAL A 127 16.98 4.07 24.22
C VAL A 127 18.09 4.63 23.33
N THR A 128 17.97 4.42 22.02
CA THR A 128 18.93 4.95 21.04
C THR A 128 18.22 5.72 19.93
N GLU A 129 18.96 6.58 19.25
CA GLU A 129 18.51 7.17 17.98
C GLU A 129 18.14 6.08 16.96
N LYS A 130 16.99 6.23 16.31
CA LYS A 130 16.67 5.43 15.12
C LYS A 130 17.23 6.14 13.90
N LEU A 131 18.46 5.78 13.52
CA LEU A 131 19.17 6.35 12.39
C LEU A 131 18.45 6.04 11.06
N ASP A 132 18.26 7.06 10.23
CA ASP A 132 17.63 6.90 8.91
C ASP A 132 18.67 6.78 7.79
N GLY A 133 19.27 5.59 7.68
CA GLY A 133 20.32 5.28 6.71
C GLY A 133 20.16 3.91 6.06
N ILE A 134 21.27 3.28 5.69
CA ILE A 134 21.27 1.93 5.10
C ILE A 134 21.90 0.92 6.06
N SER A 135 21.07 0.04 6.60
CA SER A 135 21.52 -1.05 7.48
C SER A 135 22.50 -1.97 6.78
N ALA A 136 23.64 -2.22 7.44
CA ALA A 136 24.72 -3.06 6.95
C ALA A 136 25.30 -3.95 8.06
N LEU A 137 25.84 -5.09 7.66
CA LEU A 137 26.53 -6.06 8.51
C LEU A 137 28.00 -6.14 8.10
N LEU A 138 28.87 -5.77 9.03
CA LEU A 138 30.30 -5.99 8.95
C LEU A 138 30.63 -7.34 9.59
N SER A 139 31.21 -8.25 8.82
CA SER A 139 31.65 -9.57 9.27
C SER A 139 33.15 -9.66 9.16
N ILE A 140 33.81 -10.03 10.26
CA ILE A 140 35.25 -10.16 10.36
C ILE A 140 35.55 -11.59 10.80
N ASP A 141 36.15 -12.37 9.91
CA ASP A 141 36.64 -13.72 10.19
C ASP A 141 38.14 -13.79 9.91
N LYS A 142 38.95 -13.82 10.97
CA LYS A 142 40.41 -13.79 10.93
C LYS A 142 40.97 -12.59 10.15
N LYS A 143 41.16 -12.70 8.84
CA LYS A 143 41.65 -11.61 7.97
C LYS A 143 40.64 -11.24 6.88
N GLU A 144 39.57 -12.01 6.75
CA GLU A 144 38.51 -11.74 5.79
C GLU A 144 37.53 -10.74 6.40
N VAL A 145 37.35 -9.61 5.71
CA VAL A 145 36.44 -8.54 6.13
C VAL A 145 35.40 -8.37 5.04
N LYS A 146 34.14 -8.59 5.40
CA LYS A 146 32.98 -8.42 4.51
C LYS A 146 32.04 -7.36 5.07
N LEU A 147 31.63 -6.43 4.22
CA LEU A 147 30.57 -5.48 4.52
C LEU A 147 29.41 -5.73 3.56
N CYS A 148 28.25 -6.12 4.10
CA CYS A 148 27.08 -6.44 3.30
C CYS A 148 25.87 -5.59 3.73
N THR A 149 25.10 -5.07 2.78
CA THR A 149 23.82 -4.40 3.10
C THR A 149 22.79 -5.40 3.61
N ARG A 150 21.70 -4.93 4.23
CA ARG A 150 20.63 -5.81 4.74
C ARG A 150 19.98 -6.68 3.66
N GLY A 151 19.79 -6.14 2.44
CA GLY A 151 18.97 -6.76 1.41
C GLY A 151 17.64 -7.24 1.97
N ASN A 152 17.31 -8.53 1.83
CA ASN A 152 16.07 -9.10 2.38
C ASN A 152 16.17 -9.65 3.82
N GLY A 153 17.24 -9.33 4.54
CA GLY A 153 17.53 -9.85 5.87
C GLY A 153 18.32 -11.17 5.87
N LYS A 154 18.30 -11.95 4.78
CA LYS A 154 19.12 -13.16 4.59
C LYS A 154 20.21 -13.00 3.54
N ILE A 155 19.90 -12.28 2.47
CA ILE A 155 20.77 -12.04 1.32
C ILE A 155 20.87 -10.53 1.13
N GLY A 156 22.06 -10.02 1.37
CA GLY A 156 22.49 -8.63 1.20
C GLY A 156 23.27 -8.39 -0.08
N CYS A 157 23.73 -7.15 -0.27
CA CYS A 157 24.66 -6.78 -1.33
C CYS A 157 26.08 -6.64 -0.76
N ASP A 158 27.08 -7.27 -1.36
CA ASP A 158 28.48 -7.13 -1.00
C ASP A 158 29.02 -5.75 -1.43
N ILE A 159 29.31 -4.93 -0.43
CA ILE A 159 29.84 -3.58 -0.57
C ILE A 159 31.22 -3.45 0.08
N SER A 160 31.93 -4.57 0.29
CA SER A 160 33.25 -4.61 0.96
C SER A 160 34.29 -3.73 0.27
N HIS A 161 34.17 -3.57 -1.06
CA HIS A 161 35.03 -2.69 -1.85
C HIS A 161 34.96 -1.20 -1.44
N LEU A 162 33.91 -0.78 -0.70
CA LEU A 162 33.73 0.58 -0.21
C LEU A 162 34.44 0.87 1.12
N ILE A 163 34.87 -0.17 1.86
CA ILE A 163 35.46 -0.03 3.21
C ILE A 163 36.61 1.00 3.23
N LYS A 164 37.46 0.97 2.19
CA LYS A 164 38.60 1.89 2.03
C LYS A 164 38.23 3.36 1.76
N TYR A 165 36.96 3.66 1.51
CA TYR A 165 36.47 5.01 1.22
C TYR A 165 35.60 5.61 2.33
N ILE A 166 35.08 4.81 3.26
CA ILE A 166 34.10 5.22 4.29
C ILE A 166 34.69 5.34 5.71
N ASN A 167 36.01 5.57 5.83
CA ASN A 167 36.72 5.77 7.11
C ASN A 167 36.44 4.68 8.18
N LEU A 168 36.33 3.41 7.76
CA LEU A 168 36.03 2.28 8.65
C LEU A 168 37.27 1.45 9.03
N GLN A 169 38.40 1.67 8.34
CA GLN A 169 39.59 0.82 8.45
C GLN A 169 40.17 0.78 9.87
N ASP A 170 40.26 1.93 10.56
CA ASP A 170 40.82 2.00 11.92
C ASP A 170 40.04 1.14 12.94
N ALA A 171 38.71 1.11 12.83
CA ALA A 171 37.86 0.31 13.70
C ALA A 171 37.97 -1.20 13.36
N ILE A 172 38.10 -1.53 12.07
CA ILE A 172 38.36 -2.89 11.61
C ILE A 172 39.71 -3.39 12.13
N ASP A 173 40.77 -2.61 11.99
CA ASP A 173 42.12 -2.98 12.44
C ASP A 173 42.16 -3.17 13.96
N ASN A 174 41.47 -2.30 14.70
CA ASN A 174 41.31 -2.46 16.15
C ASN A 174 40.53 -3.73 16.52
N THR A 175 39.47 -4.05 15.78
CA THR A 175 38.70 -5.29 15.95
C THR A 175 39.58 -6.50 15.68
N LEU A 176 40.30 -6.51 14.55
CA LEU A 176 41.24 -7.57 14.20
C LEU A 176 42.28 -7.77 15.29
N ASN A 177 42.81 -6.69 15.88
CA ASN A 177 43.77 -6.74 16.98
C ASN A 177 43.18 -7.34 18.27
N THR A 178 41.97 -6.94 18.64
CA THR A 178 41.28 -7.45 19.83
C THR A 178 40.89 -8.92 19.69
N TYR A 179 40.51 -9.35 18.48
CA TYR A 179 40.00 -10.69 18.20
C TYR A 179 40.98 -11.60 17.46
N LYS A 180 42.29 -11.29 17.44
CA LYS A 180 43.32 -12.09 16.73
C LYS A 180 43.29 -13.58 17.06
N GLN A 181 42.87 -13.92 18.28
CA GLN A 181 42.82 -15.30 18.81
C GLN A 181 41.40 -15.86 18.88
N SER A 182 40.38 -15.12 18.43
CA SER A 182 39.01 -15.61 18.44
C SER A 182 38.86 -16.81 17.50
N GLN A 183 38.24 -17.88 17.98
CA GLN A 183 37.88 -19.04 17.16
C GLN A 183 36.63 -18.77 16.30
N TYR A 184 35.89 -17.70 16.60
CA TYR A 184 34.61 -17.38 15.98
C TYR A 184 34.65 -16.04 15.24
N PRO A 185 33.90 -15.90 14.14
CA PRO A 185 33.76 -14.63 13.43
C PRO A 185 33.02 -13.60 14.29
N VAL A 186 33.43 -12.35 14.14
CA VAL A 186 32.78 -11.19 14.77
C VAL A 186 31.85 -10.55 13.75
N HIS A 187 30.59 -10.33 14.14
CA HIS A 187 29.62 -9.64 13.30
C HIS A 187 29.10 -8.38 13.98
N ILE A 188 29.15 -7.25 13.27
CA ILE A 188 28.74 -5.94 13.75
C ILE A 188 27.70 -5.39 12.80
N ARG A 189 26.52 -5.09 13.31
CA ARG A 189 25.45 -4.43 12.57
C ARG A 189 25.40 -2.95 12.90
N GLY A 190 25.26 -2.16 11.85
CA GLY A 190 25.22 -0.71 11.92
C GLY A 190 24.39 -0.11 10.79
N GLU A 191 24.37 1.21 10.76
CA GLU A 191 23.73 2.00 9.71
C GLU A 191 24.81 2.79 8.95
N LEU A 192 24.78 2.73 7.62
CA LEU A 192 25.53 3.65 6.76
C LEU A 192 24.73 4.93 6.63
N ILE A 193 25.31 6.07 7.04
CA ILE A 193 24.60 7.35 7.15
C ILE A 193 25.55 8.53 6.99
N VAL A 194 25.03 9.72 6.64
CA VAL A 194 25.78 10.98 6.53
C VAL A 194 25.25 11.99 7.55
N GLU A 195 26.13 12.86 8.06
CA GLU A 195 25.73 13.95 8.96
C GLU A 195 24.92 15.03 8.22
N LYS A 196 23.92 15.61 8.90
CA LYS A 196 23.01 16.63 8.34
C LYS A 196 23.78 17.85 7.80
N GLU A 197 24.81 18.28 8.53
CA GLU A 197 25.60 19.46 8.21
C GLU A 197 26.38 19.34 6.90
N ASN A 198 26.72 18.12 6.47
CA ASN A 198 27.45 17.90 5.22
C ASN A 198 26.57 18.02 3.96
N LYS A 199 25.23 18.04 4.13
CA LYS A 199 24.23 18.04 3.05
C LYS A 199 22.94 18.79 3.46
N PRO A 200 23.00 20.08 3.80
CA PRO A 200 21.86 20.82 4.34
C PRO A 200 20.68 20.98 3.37
N ASP A 201 20.92 20.92 2.05
CA ASP A 201 19.92 21.19 1.01
C ASP A 201 19.20 19.93 0.46
N VAL A 202 19.42 18.75 1.06
CA VAL A 202 18.85 17.49 0.57
C VAL A 202 17.80 16.96 1.54
N SER A 203 16.55 16.82 1.07
CA SER A 203 15.41 16.39 1.88
C SER A 203 15.40 14.90 2.26
N ASN A 204 16.23 14.07 1.61
CA ASN A 204 16.31 12.63 1.88
C ASN A 204 17.76 12.12 1.84
N LEU A 205 18.43 12.14 2.99
CA LEU A 205 19.83 11.71 3.12
C LEU A 205 20.01 10.19 2.97
N ARG A 206 19.00 9.39 3.35
CA ARG A 206 18.98 7.94 3.17
C ARG A 206 19.19 7.55 1.70
N ASN A 207 18.46 8.20 0.79
CA ASN A 207 18.55 7.92 -0.65
C ASN A 207 19.91 8.33 -1.23
N VAL A 208 20.51 9.41 -0.71
CA VAL A 208 21.89 9.80 -1.09
C VAL A 208 22.87 8.70 -0.72
N VAL A 209 22.83 8.21 0.52
CA VAL A 209 23.73 7.14 0.97
C VAL A 209 23.51 5.87 0.18
N SER A 210 22.24 5.50 -0.04
CA SER A 210 21.89 4.32 -0.81
C SER A 210 22.41 4.39 -2.25
N GLY A 211 22.27 5.54 -2.93
CA GLY A 211 22.84 5.75 -4.26
C GLY A 211 24.37 5.63 -4.29
N LEU A 212 25.07 6.21 -3.30
CA LEU A 212 26.53 6.11 -3.18
C LEU A 212 26.98 4.66 -2.95
N VAL A 213 26.28 3.92 -2.10
CA VAL A 213 26.62 2.54 -1.72
C VAL A 213 26.40 1.55 -2.88
N HIS A 214 25.44 1.80 -3.76
CA HIS A 214 25.12 0.94 -4.90
C HIS A 214 25.74 1.41 -6.22
N THR A 215 26.55 2.47 -6.21
CA THR A 215 27.19 3.00 -7.42
C THR A 215 28.11 1.97 -8.09
N LYS A 216 27.96 1.80 -9.42
CA LYS A 216 28.77 0.86 -10.22
C LYS A 216 30.20 1.35 -10.45
N GLU A 217 30.40 2.65 -10.59
CA GLU A 217 31.69 3.28 -10.89
C GLU A 217 32.14 4.24 -9.80
N ILE A 218 33.32 3.99 -9.22
CA ILE A 218 33.89 4.84 -8.17
C ILE A 218 34.72 5.94 -8.82
N THR A 219 34.06 7.02 -9.25
CA THR A 219 34.71 8.25 -9.76
C THR A 219 35.35 9.06 -8.62
N GLN A 220 36.16 10.09 -8.95
CA GLN A 220 36.75 10.95 -7.92
C GLN A 220 35.69 11.71 -7.11
N GLU A 221 34.59 12.12 -7.75
CA GLU A 221 33.47 12.78 -7.09
C GLU A 221 32.79 11.84 -6.09
N VAL A 222 32.51 10.59 -6.51
CA VAL A 222 31.93 9.57 -5.64
C VAL A 222 32.85 9.26 -4.46
N ARG A 223 34.17 9.15 -4.69
CA ARG A 223 35.16 8.98 -3.61
C ARG A 223 35.11 10.09 -2.57
N ASN A 224 34.97 11.33 -3.01
CA ASN A 224 34.88 12.46 -2.09
C ASN A 224 33.60 12.40 -1.25
N LYS A 225 32.45 12.06 -1.86
CA LYS A 225 31.17 11.89 -1.14
C LYS A 225 31.17 10.68 -0.19
N LEU A 226 31.85 9.59 -0.55
CA LEU A 226 31.95 8.39 0.31
C LEU A 226 32.72 8.65 1.61
N LYS A 227 33.63 9.64 1.66
CA LYS A 227 34.34 10.02 2.90
C LYS A 227 33.40 10.53 3.99
N ASP A 228 32.27 11.11 3.58
CA ASP A 228 31.24 11.63 4.49
C ASP A 228 30.29 10.53 4.98
N VAL A 229 30.33 9.34 4.37
CA VAL A 229 29.50 8.19 4.77
C VAL A 229 30.14 7.53 5.99
N HIS A 230 29.39 7.48 7.07
CA HIS A 230 29.78 6.88 8.34
C HIS A 230 29.08 5.53 8.51
N PHE A 231 29.80 4.53 9.01
CA PHE A 231 29.19 3.31 9.57
C PHE A 231 29.00 3.51 11.08
N VAL A 232 27.75 3.66 11.51
CA VAL A 232 27.37 3.84 12.91
C VAL A 232 26.87 2.52 13.47
N ALA A 233 27.69 1.87 14.30
CA ALA A 233 27.42 0.55 14.85
C ALA A 233 26.45 0.64 16.02
N TYR A 234 25.44 -0.24 16.03
CA TYR A 234 24.46 -0.33 17.11
C TYR A 234 24.31 -1.74 17.67
N ARG A 235 24.91 -2.76 17.03
CA ARG A 235 24.83 -4.14 17.51
C ARG A 235 26.11 -4.92 17.20
N LEU A 236 26.58 -5.66 18.20
CA LEU A 236 27.71 -6.58 18.18
C LEU A 236 27.20 -7.99 18.51
N TYR A 237 27.39 -8.94 17.60
CA TYR A 237 26.96 -10.32 17.76
C TYR A 237 28.11 -11.23 18.22
N ASN A 238 27.74 -12.37 18.82
CA ASN A 238 28.65 -13.45 19.24
C ASN A 238 29.74 -13.05 20.25
N GLU A 239 29.50 -11.97 20.99
CA GLU A 239 30.42 -11.47 22.01
C GLU A 239 29.98 -11.91 23.41
N LYS A 240 30.91 -12.42 24.23
CA LYS A 240 30.60 -12.99 25.56
C LYS A 240 31.17 -12.17 26.74
N TYR A 241 32.02 -11.18 26.48
CA TYR A 241 32.88 -10.60 27.51
C TYR A 241 32.44 -9.23 28.06
N TYR A 242 31.42 -8.58 27.50
CA TYR A 242 31.05 -7.20 27.87
C TYR A 242 29.60 -7.05 28.34
N LYS A 243 29.42 -6.23 29.39
CA LYS A 243 28.09 -5.93 29.98
C LYS A 243 27.23 -5.00 29.13
N THR A 244 27.84 -4.11 28.35
CA THR A 244 27.17 -3.03 27.61
C THR A 244 27.68 -2.95 26.16
N GLN A 245 26.78 -3.25 25.22
CA GLN A 245 27.15 -3.42 23.81
C GLN A 245 27.69 -2.15 23.14
N LEU A 246 27.03 -1.00 23.34
CA LEU A 246 27.47 0.27 22.75
C LEU A 246 28.81 0.74 23.31
N GLN A 247 29.06 0.56 24.61
CA GLN A 247 30.35 0.92 25.21
C GLN A 247 31.49 0.09 24.60
N THR A 248 31.23 -1.19 24.36
CA THR A 248 32.17 -2.10 23.68
C THR A 248 32.49 -1.60 22.28
N LEU A 249 31.47 -1.26 21.49
CA LEU A 249 31.63 -0.71 20.14
C LEU A 249 32.45 0.60 20.15
N THR A 250 32.22 1.47 21.14
CA THR A 250 33.02 2.69 21.32
C THR A 250 34.49 2.38 21.62
N ILE A 251 34.78 1.43 22.51
CA ILE A 251 36.17 0.98 22.80
C ILE A 251 36.82 0.40 21.54
N MET A 252 36.03 -0.31 20.73
CA MET A 252 36.44 -0.83 19.43
C MET A 252 36.63 0.27 18.35
N ARG A 253 36.40 1.55 18.69
CA ARG A 253 36.52 2.74 17.84
C ARG A 253 35.45 2.85 16.75
N TYR A 254 34.31 2.17 16.90
CA TYR A 254 33.15 2.43 16.05
C TYR A 254 32.42 3.67 16.55
N ARG A 255 31.81 4.40 15.60
CA ARG A 255 30.78 5.38 15.93
C ARG A 255 29.55 4.64 16.43
N VAL A 256 28.87 5.17 17.44
CA VAL A 256 27.63 4.60 18.01
C VAL A 256 26.53 5.66 18.02
N PRO A 257 25.24 5.28 17.95
CA PRO A 257 24.14 6.23 18.06
C PRO A 257 24.15 6.91 19.43
N GLN A 258 23.58 8.12 19.51
CA GLN A 258 23.29 8.71 20.82
C GLN A 258 22.31 7.81 21.57
N CYS A 259 22.55 7.65 22.87
CA CYS A 259 21.77 6.76 23.70
C CYS A 259 21.52 7.30 25.11
N THR A 260 20.42 6.85 25.70
CA THR A 260 20.02 7.11 27.08
C THR A 260 19.69 5.76 27.74
N ILE A 261 20.25 5.52 28.93
CA ILE A 261 19.96 4.32 29.72
C ILE A 261 18.98 4.69 30.82
N TYR A 262 17.83 4.03 30.84
CA TYR A 262 16.86 4.12 31.91
C TYR A 262 17.03 2.92 32.85
N LEU A 263 17.20 3.18 34.14
CA LEU A 263 17.33 2.14 35.18
C LEU A 263 15.98 1.50 35.56
N ASN A 264 14.88 2.13 35.12
CA ASN A 264 13.51 1.64 35.27
C ASN A 264 12.80 1.74 33.93
N LYS A 265 11.71 0.99 33.75
CA LYS A 265 10.93 1.01 32.51
C LYS A 265 10.25 2.39 32.33
N PRO A 266 10.65 3.23 31.35
CA PRO A 266 10.08 4.57 31.20
C PRO A 266 8.60 4.52 30.83
N THR A 267 7.90 5.64 30.98
CA THR A 267 6.56 5.89 30.45
C THR A 267 6.64 6.20 28.95
N PHE A 268 5.52 6.12 28.23
CA PHE A 268 5.51 6.47 26.80
C PHE A 268 5.74 7.97 26.60
N GLU A 269 5.30 8.80 27.54
CA GLU A 269 5.54 10.25 27.54
C GLU A 269 7.03 10.56 27.67
N GLU A 270 7.74 9.91 28.60
CA GLU A 270 9.20 10.04 28.75
C GLU A 270 9.93 9.65 27.44
N LEU A 271 9.51 8.56 26.81
CA LEU A 271 10.06 8.12 25.52
C LEU A 271 9.78 9.13 24.39
N THR A 272 8.60 9.75 24.39
CA THR A 272 8.24 10.77 23.40
C THR A 272 9.05 12.05 23.60
N ASN A 273 9.28 12.46 24.85
CA ASN A 273 10.15 13.59 25.18
C ASN A 273 11.59 13.31 24.78
N GLU A 274 12.10 12.10 25.00
CA GLU A 274 13.43 11.69 24.57
C GLU A 274 13.57 11.72 23.04
N LEU A 275 12.54 11.27 22.31
CA LEU A 275 12.50 11.38 20.86
C LEU A 275 12.62 12.84 20.39
N ILE A 276 11.88 13.77 21.01
CA ILE A 276 11.98 15.22 20.70
C ILE A 276 13.41 15.72 20.94
N LEU A 277 14.02 15.32 22.05
CA LEU A 277 15.40 15.71 22.39
C LEU A 277 16.41 15.19 21.36
N PHE A 278 16.29 13.93 20.95
CA PHE A 278 17.18 13.35 19.93
C PHE A 278 16.97 14.00 18.55
N ILE A 279 15.73 14.28 18.12
CA ILE A 279 15.49 14.95 16.83
C ILE A 279 16.22 16.29 16.77
N ASN A 280 16.18 17.07 17.85
CA ASN A 280 16.78 18.39 17.93
C ASN A 280 18.31 18.37 18.04
N LYS A 281 18.90 17.33 18.64
CA LYS A 281 20.34 17.27 18.93
C LYS A 281 21.13 16.35 18.01
N SER A 282 20.47 15.43 17.31
CA SER A 282 21.15 14.42 16.53
C SER A 282 21.90 15.01 15.34
N LYS A 283 23.17 14.61 15.20
CA LYS A 283 24.02 14.91 14.05
C LYS A 283 23.51 14.27 12.75
N TYR A 284 22.74 13.20 12.89
CA TYR A 284 22.21 12.41 11.78
C TYR A 284 20.71 12.64 11.61
N GLN A 285 20.19 12.37 10.42
CA GLN A 285 18.75 12.25 10.22
C GLN A 285 18.24 11.01 10.95
N ILE A 286 17.24 11.20 11.79
CA ILE A 286 16.60 10.13 12.55
C ILE A 286 15.10 10.17 12.29
N ASP A 287 14.47 9.00 12.28
CA ASP A 287 13.03 8.83 12.02
C ASP A 287 12.28 8.27 13.25
N GLY A 288 12.93 8.26 14.42
CA GLY A 288 12.38 7.75 15.65
C GLY A 288 13.43 7.46 16.71
N ILE A 289 13.01 6.70 17.72
CA ILE A 289 13.90 6.07 18.69
C ILE A 289 13.74 4.55 18.65
N VAL A 290 14.82 3.84 18.99
CA VAL A 290 14.79 2.40 19.23
C VAL A 290 14.85 2.17 20.74
N VAL A 291 13.87 1.42 21.26
CA VAL A 291 13.79 1.04 22.67
C VAL A 291 14.12 -0.44 22.78
N SER A 292 15.17 -0.76 23.51
CA SER A 292 15.74 -2.10 23.62
C SER A 292 15.98 -2.47 25.08
N PHE A 293 16.01 -3.76 25.39
CA PHE A 293 16.44 -4.21 26.72
C PHE A 293 17.95 -3.98 26.88
N ASN A 294 18.37 -3.40 28.01
CA ASN A 294 19.77 -3.09 28.29
C ASN A 294 20.52 -4.30 28.93
N HIS A 295 20.37 -5.50 28.35
CA HIS A 295 21.19 -6.66 28.76
C HIS A 295 21.65 -7.46 27.54
N PHE A 296 22.74 -8.20 27.69
CA PHE A 296 23.22 -9.10 26.66
C PHE A 296 22.22 -10.25 26.50
N HIS A 297 21.43 -10.23 25.43
CA HIS A 297 20.67 -11.41 25.03
C HIS A 297 21.65 -12.40 24.41
N ILE A 298 21.90 -13.50 25.12
CA ILE A 298 22.47 -14.75 24.56
C ILE A 298 21.41 -15.46 23.69
N GLU A 299 20.23 -14.86 23.50
CA GLU A 299 19.17 -15.44 22.67
C GLU A 299 19.58 -15.39 21.20
N GLU A 300 19.51 -16.55 20.56
CA GLU A 300 19.64 -16.70 19.12
C GLU A 300 18.64 -15.74 18.46
N GLU A 301 19.14 -14.80 17.63
CA GLU A 301 18.24 -13.96 16.84
C GLU A 301 17.24 -14.85 16.10
N PRO A 302 15.97 -14.47 16.03
CA PRO A 302 15.00 -15.23 15.27
C PRO A 302 15.49 -15.40 13.83
N VAL A 303 15.52 -16.64 13.33
CA VAL A 303 16.02 -16.95 11.98
C VAL A 303 15.16 -16.32 10.87
N ASP A 304 13.95 -15.86 11.22
CA ASP A 304 12.94 -15.37 10.27
C ASP A 304 11.92 -14.36 10.86
N LYS A 305 12.25 -13.66 11.96
CA LYS A 305 11.33 -12.70 12.60
C LYS A 305 12.05 -11.45 13.13
N ASN A 306 11.28 -10.40 13.37
CA ASN A 306 11.75 -9.21 14.06
C ASN A 306 12.14 -9.56 15.52
N PRO A 307 13.12 -8.85 16.11
CA PRO A 307 13.55 -9.08 17.48
C PRO A 307 12.44 -8.66 18.45
N GLU A 308 12.12 -9.52 19.42
CA GLU A 308 11.08 -9.22 20.42
C GLU A 308 11.58 -8.26 21.52
N HIS A 309 12.90 -8.20 21.73
CA HIS A 309 13.57 -7.38 22.74
C HIS A 309 13.83 -5.93 22.29
N SER A 310 13.36 -5.53 21.11
CA SER A 310 13.55 -4.17 20.59
C SER A 310 12.38 -3.71 19.75
N ILE A 311 11.98 -2.46 19.94
CA ILE A 311 10.91 -1.80 19.18
C ILE A 311 11.37 -0.46 18.63
N ALA A 312 10.68 0.02 17.60
CA ALA A 312 10.80 1.39 17.11
C ALA A 312 9.59 2.20 17.54
N ILE A 313 9.82 3.40 18.09
CA ILE A 313 8.79 4.41 18.26
C ILE A 313 9.04 5.48 17.21
N LYS A 314 8.14 5.51 16.22
CA LYS A 314 8.05 6.58 15.23
C LYS A 314 6.76 7.34 15.53
N ASN A 315 6.86 8.60 15.97
CA ASN A 315 5.80 9.62 15.90
C ASN A 315 6.11 10.76 16.86
N ILE A 316 6.31 11.94 16.30
CA ILE A 316 5.64 13.12 16.82
C ILE A 316 4.72 13.53 15.67
N SER A 317 3.45 13.16 15.73
CA SER A 317 2.47 13.85 14.89
C SER A 317 2.47 15.29 15.39
N GLU A 318 3.24 16.18 14.74
CA GLU A 318 3.20 17.60 15.04
C GLU A 318 1.77 18.04 14.73
N THR A 319 1.03 18.37 15.80
CA THR A 319 -0.30 18.96 15.67
C THR A 319 -0.15 20.47 15.74
N LYS A 320 -0.87 21.17 14.86
CA LYS A 320 -0.94 22.62 14.93
C LYS A 320 -2.37 23.08 15.04
N LYS A 321 -2.55 24.10 15.89
CA LYS A 321 -3.82 24.79 16.02
C LYS A 321 -3.92 25.82 14.90
N THR A 322 -5.07 25.88 14.27
CA THR A 322 -5.36 26.83 13.20
C THR A 322 -6.83 27.24 13.24
N GLU A 323 -7.13 28.37 12.63
CA GLU A 323 -8.48 28.89 12.49
C GLU A 323 -9.05 28.54 11.12
N VAL A 324 -10.33 28.17 11.08
CA VAL A 324 -11.07 27.95 9.84
C VAL A 324 -11.38 29.28 9.16
N ILE A 325 -10.95 29.42 7.91
CA ILE A 325 -11.29 30.56 7.05
C ILE A 325 -12.68 30.37 6.45
N GLU A 326 -12.94 29.21 5.85
CA GLU A 326 -14.22 28.87 5.21
C GLU A 326 -14.34 27.35 5.02
N VAL A 327 -15.58 26.88 4.77
CA VAL A 327 -15.85 25.52 4.34
C VAL A 327 -16.34 25.56 2.89
N GLU A 328 -15.56 24.95 1.99
CA GLU A 328 -15.89 24.82 0.58
C GLU A 328 -16.67 23.52 0.34
N TRP A 329 -17.82 23.63 -0.32
CA TRP A 329 -18.70 22.50 -0.59
C TRP A 329 -18.62 22.08 -2.06
N ASN A 330 -17.82 21.06 -2.35
CA ASN A 330 -17.62 20.57 -3.71
C ASN A 330 -18.70 19.58 -4.11
N VAL A 331 -19.34 19.76 -5.27
CA VAL A 331 -20.33 18.81 -5.77
C VAL A 331 -19.63 17.59 -6.39
N SER A 332 -19.99 16.38 -5.99
CA SER A 332 -19.50 15.16 -6.65
C SER A 332 -20.30 14.84 -7.92
N LYS A 333 -19.80 13.92 -8.75
CA LYS A 333 -20.54 13.39 -9.92
C LYS A 333 -21.89 12.75 -9.61
N HIS A 334 -22.16 12.45 -8.33
CA HIS A 334 -23.42 11.89 -7.86
C HIS A 334 -24.29 12.92 -7.13
N GLY A 335 -23.96 14.21 -7.22
CA GLY A 335 -24.71 15.29 -6.58
C GLY A 335 -24.48 15.41 -5.06
N VAL A 336 -23.56 14.63 -4.50
CA VAL A 336 -23.21 14.71 -3.07
C VAL A 336 -22.23 15.85 -2.84
N TYR A 337 -22.52 16.74 -1.89
CA TYR A 337 -21.60 17.78 -1.44
C TYR A 337 -20.50 17.20 -0.54
N LYS A 338 -19.25 17.45 -0.93
CA LYS A 338 -18.04 17.03 -0.21
C LYS A 338 -17.33 18.25 0.38
N PRO A 339 -17.34 18.40 1.73
CA PRO A 339 -16.74 19.56 2.36
C PRO A 339 -15.21 19.48 2.38
N ARG A 340 -14.59 20.61 2.09
CA ARG A 340 -13.16 20.86 2.26
C ARG A 340 -13.00 22.11 3.12
N VAL A 341 -12.21 22.02 4.18
CA VAL A 341 -12.08 23.12 5.14
C VAL A 341 -10.80 23.89 4.84
N LYS A 342 -10.95 25.17 4.52
CA LYS A 342 -9.82 26.08 4.35
C LYS A 342 -9.43 26.63 5.72
N ILE A 343 -8.15 26.60 6.02
CA ILE A 343 -7.61 27.02 7.31
C ILE A 343 -6.60 28.14 7.11
N GLN A 344 -6.30 28.88 8.19
CA GLN A 344 -5.12 29.72 8.19
C GLN A 344 -3.89 28.84 7.90
N PRO A 345 -3.01 29.23 6.96
CA PRO A 345 -1.87 28.42 6.56
C PRO A 345 -1.00 28.06 7.76
N ILE A 346 -0.71 26.76 7.92
CA ILE A 346 0.18 26.23 8.96
C ILE A 346 1.26 25.38 8.33
N ASN A 347 2.49 25.46 8.86
CA ASN A 347 3.57 24.57 8.44
C ASN A 347 3.60 23.34 9.36
N ILE A 348 3.34 22.14 8.86
CA ILE A 348 3.48 20.88 9.63
C ILE A 348 4.53 20.01 8.94
N ASN A 349 5.64 19.71 9.62
CA ASN A 349 6.76 18.93 9.07
C ASN A 349 7.25 19.49 7.70
N GLY A 350 7.44 20.80 7.60
CA GLY A 350 7.96 21.45 6.39
C GLY A 350 6.94 21.66 5.26
N ALA A 351 5.73 21.10 5.34
CA ALA A 351 4.67 21.35 4.35
C ALA A 351 3.73 22.46 4.80
N ASN A 352 3.47 23.41 3.90
CA ASN A 352 2.44 24.42 4.09
C ASN A 352 1.05 23.82 3.83
N ILE A 353 0.22 23.81 4.87
CA ILE A 353 -1.13 23.25 4.85
C ILE A 353 -2.15 24.38 4.92
N GLU A 354 -2.99 24.45 3.89
CA GLU A 354 -4.06 25.46 3.78
C GLU A 354 -5.46 24.82 3.73
N TRP A 355 -5.51 23.51 3.50
CA TRP A 355 -6.74 22.77 3.31
C TRP A 355 -6.70 21.43 4.03
N VAL A 356 -7.79 21.10 4.71
CA VAL A 356 -8.01 19.81 5.36
C VAL A 356 -9.34 19.21 4.91
N THR A 357 -9.46 17.89 4.93
CA THR A 357 -10.72 17.23 4.59
C THR A 357 -11.79 17.47 5.65
N GLY A 358 -13.01 17.78 5.22
CA GLY A 358 -14.17 17.84 6.11
C GLY A 358 -14.90 16.50 6.27
N PHE A 359 -14.40 15.44 5.63
CA PHE A 359 -14.98 14.08 5.56
C PHE A 359 -16.37 14.00 4.92
N ASN A 360 -17.40 14.51 5.59
CA ASN A 360 -18.79 14.52 5.12
C ASN A 360 -19.59 15.66 5.78
N ALA A 361 -20.79 15.91 5.25
CA ALA A 361 -21.62 17.02 5.71
C ALA A 361 -22.03 16.89 7.19
N LYS A 362 -22.34 15.66 7.63
CA LYS A 362 -22.67 15.38 9.03
C LYS A 362 -21.51 15.72 9.97
N TYR A 363 -20.29 15.35 9.62
CA TYR A 363 -19.11 15.65 10.43
C TYR A 363 -18.91 17.16 10.63
N ILE A 364 -19.02 17.94 9.55
CA ILE A 364 -18.93 19.41 9.60
C ILE A 364 -20.05 20.02 10.46
N ASN A 365 -21.27 19.49 10.35
CA ASN A 365 -22.43 19.99 11.10
C ASN A 365 -22.35 19.61 12.59
N ASP A 366 -22.15 18.33 12.91
CA ASP A 366 -22.13 17.81 14.29
C ASP A 366 -20.98 18.42 15.10
N ASN A 367 -19.85 18.71 14.45
CA ASN A 367 -18.68 19.30 15.11
C ASN A 367 -18.65 20.83 15.07
N ASN A 368 -19.71 21.49 14.55
CA ASN A 368 -19.79 22.95 14.46
C ASN A 368 -18.55 23.54 13.77
N ILE A 369 -18.17 23.01 12.61
CA ILE A 369 -17.01 23.47 11.84
C ILE A 369 -17.50 24.54 10.87
N GLY A 370 -17.45 25.81 11.31
CA GLY A 370 -17.73 26.98 10.50
C GLY A 370 -16.54 27.95 10.48
N ARG A 371 -16.71 29.11 9.84
CA ARG A 371 -15.73 30.19 9.88
C ARG A 371 -15.41 30.59 11.32
N GLY A 372 -14.12 30.76 11.62
CA GLY A 372 -13.64 31.09 12.96
C GLY A 372 -13.57 29.93 13.95
N ALA A 373 -13.92 28.70 13.54
CA ALA A 373 -13.67 27.51 14.35
C ALA A 373 -12.17 27.30 14.53
N ILE A 374 -11.75 26.79 15.70
CA ILE A 374 -10.35 26.48 15.98
C ILE A 374 -10.17 24.97 15.92
N LEU A 375 -9.33 24.53 14.99
CA LEU A 375 -9.03 23.12 14.74
C LEU A 375 -7.63 22.79 15.25
N GLU A 376 -7.47 21.59 15.78
CA GLU A 376 -6.18 20.94 15.86
C GLU A 376 -6.03 20.06 14.63
N VAL A 377 -5.07 20.42 13.77
CA VAL A 377 -4.80 19.72 12.52
C VAL A 377 -3.55 18.89 12.70
N GLU A 378 -3.62 17.66 12.23
CA GLU A 378 -2.45 16.80 12.12
C GLU A 378 -2.20 16.44 10.67
N ARG A 379 -0.95 16.16 10.38
CA ARG A 379 -0.55 15.53 9.13
C ARG A 379 -0.21 14.08 9.47
N SER A 380 -1.12 13.15 9.21
CA SER A 380 -0.89 11.73 9.46
C SER A 380 0.15 11.22 8.44
N GLY A 381 1.43 11.40 8.82
CA GLY A 381 2.62 11.48 7.96
C GLY A 381 2.41 12.29 6.66
N ASP A 382 3.25 12.07 5.64
CA ASP A 382 3.43 13.01 4.52
C ASP A 382 2.28 13.39 3.54
N VAL A 383 1.05 12.85 3.59
CA VAL A 383 0.12 12.98 2.41
C VAL A 383 -1.17 13.78 2.63
N ILE A 384 -2.01 13.49 3.63
CA ILE A 384 -3.35 14.12 3.75
C ILE A 384 -3.51 14.75 5.14
N PRO A 385 -3.59 16.09 5.20
CA PRO A 385 -3.94 16.81 6.42
C PRO A 385 -5.35 16.48 6.90
N ASN A 386 -5.50 16.13 8.18
CA ASN A 386 -6.75 15.75 8.79
C ASN A 386 -7.03 16.59 10.05
N ILE A 387 -8.32 16.77 10.34
CA ILE A 387 -8.76 17.39 11.59
C ILE A 387 -8.65 16.33 12.69
N LYS A 388 -7.76 16.56 13.66
CA LYS A 388 -7.59 15.69 14.83
C LYS A 388 -8.67 15.98 15.87
N ASN A 389 -8.82 17.26 16.24
CA ASN A 389 -9.79 17.72 17.22
C ASN A 389 -10.39 19.07 16.81
N VAL A 390 -11.64 19.31 17.20
CA VAL A 390 -12.26 20.64 17.14
C VAL A 390 -12.16 21.25 18.55
N LEU A 391 -11.31 22.26 18.70
CA LEU A 391 -11.04 22.90 19.99
C LEU A 391 -12.08 23.96 20.34
N LYS A 392 -12.61 24.63 19.31
CA LYS A 392 -13.71 25.60 19.42
C LYS A 392 -14.55 25.55 18.16
N GLY A 393 -15.81 25.14 18.29
CA GLY A 393 -16.77 25.17 17.20
C GLY A 393 -17.37 26.57 16.97
N THR A 394 -17.89 26.79 15.77
CA THR A 394 -18.70 27.94 15.38
C THR A 394 -19.90 27.49 14.56
N LYS A 395 -20.87 28.38 14.34
CA LYS A 395 -22.06 28.03 13.54
C LYS A 395 -21.63 27.57 12.14
N THR A 396 -22.01 26.35 11.78
CA THR A 396 -21.72 25.77 10.47
C THR A 396 -22.49 26.49 9.36
N GLU A 397 -21.80 26.81 8.29
CA GLU A 397 -22.38 27.31 7.04
C GLU A 397 -22.55 26.12 6.07
N LEU A 398 -23.77 25.61 5.98
CA LEU A 398 -24.14 24.56 5.02
C LEU A 398 -24.15 25.12 3.58
N PRO A 399 -24.06 24.27 2.54
CA PRO A 399 -24.02 24.75 1.16
C PRO A 399 -25.26 25.60 0.82
N ASN A 400 -25.06 26.61 -0.03
CA ASN A 400 -26.15 27.40 -0.59
C ASN A 400 -26.95 26.58 -1.62
N GLY A 401 -28.19 26.97 -1.89
CA GLY A 401 -29.05 26.33 -2.90
C GLY A 401 -29.97 25.25 -2.34
N ASN A 402 -30.60 24.49 -3.24
CA ASN A 402 -31.59 23.49 -2.87
C ASN A 402 -30.93 22.12 -2.64
N TRP A 403 -31.05 21.59 -1.43
CA TRP A 403 -30.44 20.32 -1.05
C TRP A 403 -31.27 19.58 0.00
N SER A 404 -31.03 18.28 0.12
CA SER A 404 -31.58 17.44 1.19
C SER A 404 -30.50 16.54 1.78
N TRP A 405 -30.70 16.11 3.02
CA TRP A 405 -29.89 15.00 3.54
C TRP A 405 -30.21 13.72 2.77
N ASN A 406 -29.19 12.89 2.58
CA ASN A 406 -29.37 11.54 2.06
C ASN A 406 -30.14 10.67 3.08
N LYS A 407 -30.59 9.48 2.67
CA LYS A 407 -31.36 8.57 3.53
C LYS A 407 -30.65 8.23 4.86
N THR A 408 -29.31 8.25 4.89
CA THR A 408 -28.53 7.93 6.09
C THR A 408 -28.29 9.14 6.99
N GLY A 409 -28.62 10.36 6.55
CA GLY A 409 -28.34 11.61 7.28
C GLY A 409 -26.86 11.95 7.38
N VAL A 410 -25.99 11.37 6.53
CA VAL A 410 -24.53 11.53 6.59
C VAL A 410 -24.03 12.60 5.61
N ASP A 411 -24.62 12.60 4.42
CA ASP A 411 -24.23 13.47 3.32
C ASP A 411 -25.41 14.35 2.90
N ILE A 412 -25.11 15.54 2.37
CA ILE A 412 -26.09 16.41 1.73
C ILE A 412 -26.02 16.21 0.21
N ILE A 413 -27.18 16.13 -0.44
CA ILE A 413 -27.34 15.89 -1.87
C ILE A 413 -28.09 17.07 -2.49
N ILE A 414 -27.56 17.57 -3.60
CA ILE A 414 -28.23 18.59 -4.42
C ILE A 414 -29.58 18.08 -4.95
N GLN A 415 -30.59 18.94 -4.94
CA GLN A 415 -31.93 18.63 -5.48
C GLN A 415 -32.17 19.23 -6.87
N ASP A 416 -31.30 20.11 -7.33
CA ASP A 416 -31.38 20.71 -8.66
C ASP A 416 -31.11 19.65 -9.73
N GLU A 417 -32.13 19.34 -10.54
CA GLU A 417 -32.07 18.28 -11.55
C GLU A 417 -31.04 18.57 -12.66
N GLN A 418 -30.69 19.83 -12.89
CA GLN A 418 -29.69 20.26 -13.87
C GLN A 418 -28.54 20.99 -13.18
N ASN A 419 -27.46 20.25 -12.91
CA ASN A 419 -26.21 20.81 -12.42
C ASN A 419 -25.07 20.51 -13.41
N ASN A 420 -24.63 21.54 -14.14
CA ASN A 420 -23.60 21.41 -15.17
C ASN A 420 -22.29 20.82 -14.64
N GLU A 421 -21.88 21.19 -13.42
CA GLU A 421 -20.66 20.66 -12.79
C GLU A 421 -20.74 19.15 -12.56
N MET A 422 -21.91 18.67 -12.13
CA MET A 422 -22.19 17.24 -11.96
C MET A 422 -22.15 16.51 -13.31
N GLU A 423 -22.78 17.05 -14.35
CA GLU A 423 -22.79 16.43 -15.68
C GLU A 423 -21.40 16.38 -16.31
N ILE A 424 -20.62 17.47 -16.21
CA ILE A 424 -19.21 17.50 -16.63
C ILE A 424 -18.40 16.43 -15.89
N LYS A 425 -18.60 16.28 -14.58
CA LYS A 425 -17.91 15.24 -13.78
C LYS A 425 -18.34 13.81 -14.14
N LYS A 426 -19.59 13.61 -14.56
CA LYS A 426 -20.08 12.32 -15.08
C LYS A 426 -19.42 11.99 -16.42
N LEU A 427 -19.39 12.94 -17.35
CA LEU A 427 -18.72 12.80 -18.65
C LEU A 427 -17.23 12.51 -18.47
N LEU A 428 -16.55 13.28 -17.62
CA LEU A 428 -15.14 13.07 -17.30
C LEU A 428 -14.91 11.67 -16.73
N THR A 429 -15.73 11.25 -15.75
CA THR A 429 -15.66 9.89 -15.19
C THR A 429 -15.80 8.84 -16.28
N PHE A 430 -16.74 9.01 -17.21
CA PHE A 430 -16.97 8.05 -18.27
C PHE A 430 -15.70 7.83 -19.10
N PHE A 431 -15.11 8.90 -19.62
CA PHE A 431 -13.91 8.79 -20.44
C PHE A 431 -12.64 8.40 -19.66
N GLU A 432 -12.52 8.80 -18.39
CA GLU A 432 -11.42 8.35 -17.52
C GLU A 432 -11.48 6.86 -17.21
N GLU A 433 -12.66 6.33 -16.88
CA GLU A 433 -12.85 4.91 -16.54
C GLU A 433 -12.61 3.99 -17.75
N LEU A 434 -12.92 4.48 -18.95
CA LEU A 434 -12.62 3.80 -20.21
C LEU A 434 -11.17 4.04 -20.69
N GLU A 435 -10.33 4.66 -19.86
CA GLU A 435 -8.93 5.00 -20.14
C GLU A 435 -8.72 5.82 -21.43
N CYS A 436 -9.64 6.71 -21.77
CA CYS A 436 -9.59 7.48 -23.01
C CYS A 436 -8.60 8.66 -22.88
N PRO A 437 -7.47 8.66 -23.63
CA PRO A 437 -6.50 9.74 -23.54
C PRO A 437 -7.06 11.03 -24.12
N TYR A 438 -6.45 12.17 -23.77
CA TYR A 438 -6.75 13.52 -24.30
C TYR A 438 -8.12 14.12 -23.91
N LEU A 439 -9.00 13.35 -23.27
CA LEU A 439 -10.30 13.78 -22.75
C LEU A 439 -10.22 14.15 -21.26
N GLY A 440 -9.28 15.04 -20.91
CA GLY A 440 -9.10 15.54 -19.54
C GLY A 440 -10.13 16.61 -19.15
N PRO A 441 -10.11 17.09 -17.89
CA PRO A 441 -11.13 17.99 -17.33
C PRO A 441 -11.44 19.21 -18.21
N LYS A 442 -10.41 19.96 -18.63
CA LYS A 442 -10.56 21.16 -19.47
C LYS A 442 -11.14 20.86 -20.85
N THR A 443 -10.80 19.70 -21.42
CA THR A 443 -11.31 19.27 -22.72
C THR A 443 -12.81 18.97 -22.61
N ILE A 444 -13.20 18.17 -21.61
CA ILE A 444 -14.60 17.80 -21.36
C ILE A 444 -15.43 19.04 -21.04
N GLU A 445 -14.93 19.94 -20.19
CA GLU A 445 -15.57 21.22 -19.88
C GLU A 445 -15.78 22.06 -21.14
N THR A 446 -14.75 22.20 -21.98
CA THR A 446 -14.87 22.94 -23.25
C THR A 446 -15.89 22.30 -24.20
N LEU A 447 -15.90 20.97 -24.32
CA LEU A 447 -16.87 20.27 -25.16
C LEU A 447 -18.30 20.46 -24.63
N TYR A 448 -18.49 20.40 -23.32
CA TYR A 448 -19.77 20.64 -22.68
C TYR A 448 -20.28 22.08 -22.95
N GLU A 449 -19.41 23.09 -22.82
CA GLU A 449 -19.72 24.50 -23.15
C GLU A 449 -20.19 24.68 -24.60
N HIS A 450 -19.74 23.83 -25.52
CA HIS A 450 -20.09 23.87 -26.94
C HIS A 450 -21.28 22.96 -27.31
N GLY A 451 -22.03 22.46 -26.31
CA GLY A 451 -23.27 21.73 -26.51
C GLY A 451 -23.13 20.21 -26.59
N TYR A 452 -21.92 19.65 -26.42
CA TYR A 452 -21.72 18.21 -26.32
C TYR A 452 -21.94 17.76 -24.87
N VAL A 453 -23.20 17.68 -24.46
CA VAL A 453 -23.60 17.54 -23.04
C VAL A 453 -23.84 16.09 -22.62
N THR A 454 -23.87 15.14 -23.55
CA THR A 454 -24.01 13.70 -23.26
C THR A 454 -22.85 12.87 -23.82
N VAL A 455 -22.71 11.64 -23.33
CA VAL A 455 -21.74 10.67 -23.88
C VAL A 455 -22.01 10.42 -25.36
N SER A 456 -23.29 10.31 -25.75
CA SER A 456 -23.67 10.12 -27.15
C SER A 456 -23.23 11.29 -28.02
N ASP A 457 -23.42 12.53 -27.57
CA ASP A 457 -22.97 13.73 -28.28
C ASP A 457 -21.45 13.67 -28.50
N MET A 458 -20.69 13.36 -27.45
CA MET A 458 -19.23 13.30 -27.52
C MET A 458 -18.72 12.17 -28.42
N LEU A 459 -19.38 11.01 -28.43
CA LEU A 459 -19.04 9.91 -29.34
C LEU A 459 -19.32 10.27 -30.82
N ASN A 460 -20.25 11.19 -31.10
CA ASN A 460 -20.61 11.61 -32.45
C ASN A 460 -19.78 12.79 -33.00
N ILE A 461 -18.91 13.39 -32.19
CA ILE A 461 -18.09 14.55 -32.60
C ILE A 461 -17.24 14.23 -33.84
N THR A 462 -17.24 15.15 -34.81
CA THR A 462 -16.36 15.11 -35.98
C THR A 462 -15.17 16.07 -35.84
N LYS A 463 -14.20 15.97 -36.75
CA LYS A 463 -13.07 16.92 -36.78
C LYS A 463 -13.54 18.34 -37.05
N ASP A 464 -14.46 18.51 -37.99
CA ASP A 464 -15.00 19.81 -38.38
C ASP A 464 -15.75 20.48 -37.23
N ASP A 465 -16.43 19.69 -36.41
CA ASP A 465 -17.10 20.17 -35.19
C ASP A 465 -16.11 20.76 -34.18
N LEU A 466 -14.98 20.10 -33.94
CA LEU A 466 -13.94 20.57 -33.03
C LEU A 466 -13.29 21.87 -33.53
N LEU A 467 -13.10 21.99 -34.84
CA LEU A 467 -12.48 23.14 -35.49
C LEU A 467 -13.40 24.38 -35.55
N LYS A 468 -14.70 24.24 -35.26
CA LYS A 468 -15.60 25.40 -35.07
C LYS A 468 -15.25 26.20 -33.81
N THR A 469 -14.55 25.59 -32.86
CA THR A 469 -14.08 26.24 -31.64
C THR A 469 -12.71 26.88 -31.89
N ASP A 470 -12.48 28.08 -31.37
CA ASP A 470 -11.16 28.72 -31.37
C ASP A 470 -10.18 28.07 -30.38
N LYS A 471 -10.72 27.31 -29.40
CA LYS A 471 -9.96 26.58 -28.39
C LYS A 471 -9.24 25.33 -28.95
N PHE A 472 -9.76 24.67 -29.99
CA PHE A 472 -9.15 23.47 -30.57
C PHE A 472 -8.56 23.73 -31.96
N LYS A 473 -7.25 23.53 -32.07
CA LYS A 473 -6.51 23.52 -33.35
C LYS A 473 -6.44 22.09 -33.91
N ASP A 474 -6.02 21.95 -35.17
CA ASP A 474 -5.89 20.66 -35.87
C ASP A 474 -5.32 19.52 -35.03
N LYS A 475 -4.14 19.71 -34.43
CA LYS A 475 -3.48 18.68 -33.63
C LYS A 475 -4.26 18.29 -32.37
N SER A 476 -4.89 19.25 -31.71
CA SER A 476 -5.76 18.95 -30.55
C SER A 476 -7.03 18.25 -30.98
N ALA A 477 -7.63 18.64 -32.12
CA ALA A 477 -8.79 17.97 -32.67
C ALA A 477 -8.49 16.50 -33.00
N ASP A 478 -7.35 16.23 -33.64
CA ASP A 478 -6.90 14.85 -33.93
C ASP A 478 -6.69 14.04 -32.64
N ASN A 479 -6.13 14.66 -31.60
CA ASN A 479 -5.93 13.98 -30.31
C ASN A 479 -7.24 13.68 -29.59
N ILE A 480 -8.21 14.60 -29.61
CA ILE A 480 -9.54 14.39 -29.03
C ILE A 480 -10.25 13.24 -29.77
N LEU A 481 -10.20 13.23 -31.11
CA LEU A 481 -10.78 12.14 -31.91
C LEU A 481 -10.10 10.79 -31.63
N LYS A 482 -8.79 10.76 -31.37
CA LYS A 482 -8.11 9.53 -30.91
C LYS A 482 -8.68 9.04 -29.58
N GLY A 483 -8.94 9.95 -28.63
CA GLY A 483 -9.59 9.64 -27.36
C GLY A 483 -10.99 9.04 -27.56
N ILE A 484 -11.81 9.70 -28.39
CA ILE A 484 -13.18 9.26 -28.72
C ILE A 484 -13.18 7.90 -29.43
N ASN A 485 -12.28 7.68 -30.38
CA ASN A 485 -12.17 6.40 -31.09
C ASN A 485 -11.76 5.26 -30.16
N LYS A 486 -10.88 5.52 -29.18
CA LYS A 486 -10.55 4.54 -28.15
C LYS A 486 -11.78 4.19 -27.30
N ALA A 487 -12.63 5.17 -26.97
CA ALA A 487 -13.88 4.91 -26.29
C ALA A 487 -14.79 3.99 -27.12
N LYS A 488 -14.94 4.25 -28.42
CA LYS A 488 -15.72 3.41 -29.34
C LYS A 488 -15.18 1.98 -29.43
N GLU A 489 -13.86 1.83 -29.53
CA GLU A 489 -13.19 0.53 -29.54
C GLU A 489 -13.51 -0.26 -28.25
N TYR A 490 -13.37 0.38 -27.09
CA TYR A 490 -13.70 -0.23 -25.80
C TYR A 490 -15.18 -0.68 -25.74
N LEU A 491 -16.11 0.19 -26.17
CA LEU A 491 -17.55 -0.09 -26.16
C LEU A 491 -17.95 -1.22 -27.12
N SER A 492 -17.18 -1.42 -28.20
CA SER A 492 -17.45 -2.48 -29.19
C SER A 492 -17.10 -3.90 -28.70
N ASP A 493 -16.42 -4.04 -27.57
CA ASP A 493 -16.00 -5.33 -27.01
C ASP A 493 -16.25 -5.43 -25.49
N ILE A 494 -17.52 -5.27 -25.09
CA ILE A 494 -17.91 -5.43 -23.69
C ILE A 494 -18.19 -6.91 -23.39
N ASN A 495 -17.58 -7.43 -22.33
CA ASN A 495 -17.74 -8.77 -21.79
C ASN A 495 -17.87 -8.73 -20.26
N ASN A 496 -18.00 -9.88 -19.59
CA ASN A 496 -18.22 -9.90 -18.14
C ASN A 496 -17.06 -9.28 -17.33
N ASP A 497 -15.82 -9.38 -17.84
CA ASP A 497 -14.64 -8.86 -17.17
C ASP A 497 -14.54 -7.34 -17.22
N ASN A 498 -15.21 -6.66 -18.16
CA ASN A 498 -15.13 -5.21 -18.31
C ASN A 498 -16.49 -4.48 -18.25
N LEU A 499 -17.60 -5.23 -18.16
CA LEU A 499 -18.95 -4.69 -18.03
C LEU A 499 -19.11 -3.85 -16.76
N HIS A 500 -18.49 -4.26 -15.65
CA HIS A 500 -18.55 -3.53 -14.38
C HIS A 500 -17.96 -2.10 -14.49
N HIS A 501 -16.91 -1.91 -15.29
CA HIS A 501 -16.36 -0.59 -15.61
C HIS A 501 -17.36 0.26 -16.39
N LEU A 502 -18.02 -0.30 -17.42
CA LEU A 502 -19.04 0.44 -18.18
C LEU A 502 -20.25 0.83 -17.30
N MET A 503 -20.71 -0.10 -16.46
CA MET A 503 -21.78 0.14 -15.51
C MET A 503 -21.43 1.27 -14.53
N TYR A 504 -20.19 1.28 -14.01
CA TYR A 504 -19.71 2.36 -13.15
C TYR A 504 -19.55 3.69 -13.91
N ALA A 505 -18.91 3.65 -15.09
CA ALA A 505 -18.66 4.79 -15.97
C ALA A 505 -19.96 5.51 -16.38
N SER A 506 -21.05 4.75 -16.56
CA SER A 506 -22.37 5.31 -16.90
C SER A 506 -22.93 6.27 -15.86
N GLY A 507 -22.45 6.21 -14.61
CA GLY A 507 -23.00 6.97 -13.48
C GLY A 507 -24.43 6.58 -13.07
N SER A 508 -25.03 5.55 -13.68
CA SER A 508 -26.46 5.23 -13.55
C SER A 508 -26.86 4.69 -12.18
N PHE A 509 -25.94 4.03 -11.47
CA PHE A 509 -26.20 3.38 -10.17
C PHE A 509 -26.12 4.32 -8.97
N GLY A 510 -25.67 5.57 -9.17
CA GLY A 510 -25.61 6.59 -8.13
C GLY A 510 -24.51 6.39 -7.08
N PHE A 511 -24.61 7.15 -5.99
CA PHE A 511 -23.62 7.16 -4.91
C PHE A 511 -23.56 5.81 -4.17
N GLY A 512 -22.36 5.36 -3.81
CA GLY A 512 -22.14 4.14 -3.03
C GLY A 512 -21.80 2.88 -3.84
N PHE A 513 -21.84 2.96 -5.17
CA PHE A 513 -21.41 1.91 -6.09
C PHE A 513 -20.12 2.28 -6.80
N GLY A 514 -19.02 1.61 -6.43
CA GLY A 514 -17.78 1.60 -7.21
C GLY A 514 -17.72 0.39 -8.13
N SER A 515 -16.84 0.45 -9.14
CA SER A 515 -16.61 -0.64 -10.11
C SER A 515 -16.47 -2.01 -9.44
N LYS A 516 -15.68 -2.11 -8.36
CA LYS A 516 -15.51 -3.35 -7.56
C LYS A 516 -16.80 -3.92 -6.99
N LYS A 517 -17.70 -3.09 -6.46
CA LYS A 517 -18.99 -3.57 -5.92
C LYS A 517 -19.89 -4.10 -7.02
N ILE A 518 -19.86 -3.46 -8.20
CA ILE A 518 -20.60 -3.93 -9.38
C ILE A 518 -20.02 -5.26 -9.86
N LYS A 519 -18.69 -5.39 -9.90
CA LYS A 519 -18.01 -6.65 -10.25
C LYS A 519 -18.47 -7.81 -9.36
N MET A 520 -18.50 -7.62 -8.05
CA MET A 520 -18.98 -8.64 -7.11
C MET A 520 -20.42 -9.09 -7.40
N ILE A 521 -21.28 -8.18 -7.87
CA ILE A 521 -22.65 -8.51 -8.27
C ILE A 521 -22.65 -9.34 -9.57
N LEU A 522 -21.85 -8.93 -10.57
CA LEU A 522 -21.75 -9.62 -11.86
C LEU A 522 -21.06 -10.99 -11.77
N GLU A 523 -20.21 -11.21 -10.77
CA GLU A 523 -19.61 -12.53 -10.51
C GLU A 523 -20.68 -13.57 -10.13
N ASP A 524 -21.66 -13.19 -9.30
CA ASP A 524 -22.76 -14.06 -8.89
C ASP A 524 -23.91 -14.08 -9.93
N TYR A 525 -24.14 -12.94 -10.58
CA TYR A 525 -25.26 -12.67 -11.50
C TYR A 525 -24.79 -11.94 -12.78
N PRO A 526 -24.07 -12.63 -13.68
CA PRO A 526 -23.40 -12.01 -14.84
C PRO A 526 -24.37 -11.40 -15.86
N ASN A 527 -25.57 -11.96 -15.99
CA ASN A 527 -26.58 -11.52 -16.96
C ASN A 527 -27.72 -10.70 -16.30
N ILE A 528 -27.52 -10.18 -15.09
CA ILE A 528 -28.58 -9.48 -14.32
C ILE A 528 -29.24 -8.34 -15.10
N VAL A 529 -28.48 -7.61 -15.91
CA VAL A 529 -28.99 -6.49 -16.71
C VAL A 529 -30.05 -6.94 -17.73
N ASP A 530 -29.85 -8.12 -18.31
CA ASP A 530 -30.76 -8.73 -19.30
C ASP A 530 -31.90 -9.51 -18.62
N GLU A 531 -31.62 -10.15 -17.48
CA GLU A 531 -32.56 -11.00 -16.76
C GLU A 531 -33.52 -10.20 -15.86
N TYR A 532 -33.13 -8.99 -15.46
CA TYR A 532 -33.95 -8.13 -14.63
C TYR A 532 -35.21 -7.67 -15.37
N LYS A 533 -36.36 -7.88 -14.71
CA LYS A 533 -37.66 -7.35 -15.11
C LYS A 533 -38.34 -6.71 -13.90
N LYS A 534 -39.14 -5.68 -14.14
CA LYS A 534 -39.79 -4.89 -13.08
C LYS A 534 -40.68 -5.75 -12.19
N GLU A 535 -41.29 -6.79 -12.75
CA GLU A 535 -42.18 -7.72 -12.05
C GLU A 535 -41.42 -8.59 -11.04
N ASN A 536 -40.11 -8.82 -11.26
CA ASN A 536 -39.26 -9.65 -10.41
C ASN A 536 -38.37 -8.81 -9.48
N ARG A 537 -38.74 -7.56 -9.19
CA ARG A 537 -37.94 -6.63 -8.38
C ARG A 537 -37.54 -7.22 -7.02
N GLU A 538 -38.51 -7.70 -6.24
CA GLU A 538 -38.26 -8.22 -4.88
C GLU A 538 -37.35 -9.46 -4.88
N LEU A 539 -37.51 -10.33 -5.89
CA LEU A 539 -36.64 -11.48 -6.09
C LEU A 539 -35.19 -11.03 -6.28
N TRP A 540 -34.96 -10.05 -7.16
CA TRP A 540 -33.62 -9.53 -7.42
C TRP A 540 -33.01 -8.80 -6.22
N ILE A 541 -33.80 -8.05 -5.44
CA ILE A 541 -33.32 -7.44 -4.20
C ILE A 541 -32.83 -8.51 -3.23
N ASN A 542 -33.60 -9.59 -3.04
CA ASN A 542 -33.22 -10.68 -2.14
C ASN A 542 -31.97 -11.41 -2.63
N ASN A 543 -31.86 -11.67 -3.94
CA ASN A 543 -30.67 -12.24 -4.55
C ASN A 543 -29.43 -11.38 -4.30
N ILE A 544 -29.49 -10.07 -4.60
CA ILE A 544 -28.36 -9.16 -4.43
C ILE A 544 -27.97 -8.99 -2.96
N LYS A 545 -28.91 -9.09 -2.01
CA LYS A 545 -28.58 -9.08 -0.57
C LYS A 545 -27.68 -10.24 -0.14
N THR A 546 -27.65 -11.34 -0.89
CA THR A 546 -26.76 -12.48 -0.61
C THR A 546 -25.30 -12.22 -0.99
N VAL A 547 -25.07 -11.25 -1.88
CA VAL A 547 -23.71 -10.85 -2.29
C VAL A 547 -23.02 -10.15 -1.12
N LYS A 548 -21.88 -10.71 -0.68
CA LYS A 548 -21.14 -10.24 0.49
C LYS A 548 -20.80 -8.74 0.35
N GLY A 549 -21.22 -7.92 1.32
CA GLY A 549 -20.90 -6.48 1.34
C GLY A 549 -21.79 -5.59 0.47
N ILE A 550 -22.89 -6.11 -0.10
CA ILE A 550 -23.85 -5.35 -0.94
C ILE A 550 -25.23 -5.21 -0.27
N MET A 551 -25.47 -5.87 0.87
CA MET A 551 -26.78 -5.98 1.52
C MET A 551 -27.55 -4.65 1.65
N GLU A 552 -26.89 -3.58 2.11
CA GLU A 552 -27.53 -2.27 2.32
C GLU A 552 -27.82 -1.52 1.01
N GLN A 553 -27.11 -1.84 -0.07
CA GLN A 553 -27.24 -1.16 -1.36
C GLN A 553 -28.07 -1.95 -2.38
N ALA A 554 -28.46 -3.20 -2.08
CA ALA A 554 -29.17 -4.08 -3.00
C ALA A 554 -30.39 -3.43 -3.68
N GLU A 555 -31.23 -2.75 -2.90
CA GLU A 555 -32.40 -2.04 -3.42
C GLU A 555 -32.01 -0.93 -4.41
N ALA A 556 -31.04 -0.09 -4.03
CA ALA A 556 -30.55 0.97 -4.89
C ALA A 556 -29.91 0.45 -6.19
N PHE A 557 -29.26 -0.72 -6.16
CA PHE A 557 -28.74 -1.34 -7.37
C PHE A 557 -29.88 -1.70 -8.32
N VAL A 558 -30.84 -2.48 -7.82
CA VAL A 558 -31.96 -3.01 -8.61
C VAL A 558 -32.82 -1.89 -9.20
N ASP A 559 -33.11 -0.85 -8.41
CA ASP A 559 -33.92 0.28 -8.85
C ASP A 559 -33.25 1.11 -9.97
N ASN A 560 -31.92 1.09 -10.04
CA ASN A 560 -31.16 1.84 -11.03
C ASN A 560 -30.78 1.03 -12.29
N ILE A 561 -31.09 -0.28 -12.37
CA ILE A 561 -30.85 -1.08 -13.60
C ILE A 561 -31.56 -0.47 -14.81
N ASN A 562 -32.78 0.01 -14.64
CA ASN A 562 -33.53 0.66 -15.73
C ASN A 562 -32.85 1.96 -16.21
N LYS A 563 -32.21 2.72 -15.32
CA LYS A 563 -31.45 3.92 -15.71
C LYS A 563 -30.23 3.54 -16.54
N TYR A 564 -29.52 2.48 -16.14
CA TYR A 564 -28.41 1.93 -16.92
C TYR A 564 -28.86 1.45 -18.31
N ASN A 565 -29.98 0.72 -18.39
CA ASN A 565 -30.53 0.26 -19.67
C ASN A 565 -30.92 1.43 -20.58
N ASN A 566 -31.46 2.52 -20.01
CA ASN A 566 -31.75 3.73 -20.77
C ASN A 566 -30.46 4.41 -21.26
N PHE A 567 -29.42 4.49 -20.44
CA PHE A 567 -28.10 4.97 -20.85
C PHE A 567 -27.54 4.15 -22.02
N ILE A 568 -27.56 2.82 -21.94
CA ILE A 568 -27.08 1.93 -23.01
C ILE A 568 -27.82 2.19 -24.33
N LYS A 569 -29.14 2.42 -24.30
CA LYS A 569 -29.91 2.78 -25.51
C LYS A 569 -29.38 4.05 -26.19
N THR A 570 -28.90 5.03 -25.43
CA THR A 570 -28.35 6.27 -26.01
C THR A 570 -27.04 6.08 -26.79
N ILE A 571 -26.32 4.98 -26.52
CA ILE A 571 -25.03 4.66 -27.13
C ILE A 571 -25.04 3.30 -27.85
N GLN A 572 -26.23 2.76 -28.14
CA GLN A 572 -26.41 1.41 -28.69
C GLN A 572 -25.67 1.16 -30.02
N ASN A 573 -25.43 2.21 -30.81
CA ASN A 573 -24.69 2.12 -32.07
C ASN A 573 -23.19 1.84 -31.88
N TYR A 574 -22.68 2.01 -30.66
CA TYR A 574 -21.27 1.85 -30.31
C TYR A 574 -21.02 0.69 -29.36
N VAL A 575 -22.05 0.20 -28.68
CA VAL A 575 -21.93 -0.80 -27.63
C VAL A 575 -22.30 -2.20 -28.13
N THR A 576 -21.40 -3.15 -27.93
CA THR A 576 -21.70 -4.58 -28.09
C THR A 576 -21.37 -5.32 -26.79
N ILE A 577 -22.41 -5.82 -26.10
CA ILE A 577 -22.27 -6.60 -24.86
C ILE A 577 -22.38 -8.09 -25.19
N LYS A 578 -21.29 -8.82 -24.97
CA LYS A 578 -21.23 -10.28 -25.11
C LYS A 578 -21.89 -10.95 -23.91
N LYS A 579 -22.96 -11.70 -24.16
CA LYS A 579 -23.64 -12.48 -23.13
C LYS A 579 -22.76 -13.62 -22.62
N VAL A 580 -22.85 -13.89 -21.33
CA VAL A 580 -22.26 -15.11 -20.76
C VAL A 580 -23.23 -16.26 -21.02
N ASN A 581 -22.80 -17.24 -21.82
CA ASN A 581 -23.58 -18.46 -22.01
C ASN A 581 -23.69 -19.22 -20.68
N ASN A 582 -24.88 -19.20 -20.09
CA ASN A 582 -25.22 -19.90 -18.85
C ASN A 582 -25.32 -21.44 -19.05
N ASN A 583 -24.34 -22.09 -19.69
CA ASN A 583 -24.24 -23.56 -19.71
C ASN A 583 -23.50 -24.13 -18.49
N VAL A 584 -23.32 -23.34 -17.42
CA VAL A 584 -22.65 -23.79 -16.17
C VAL A 584 -23.52 -23.55 -14.91
N LYS A 585 -24.82 -23.39 -15.07
CA LYS A 585 -25.78 -23.54 -13.95
C LYS A 585 -26.82 -24.62 -14.26
N GLU A 586 -26.37 -25.83 -14.59
CA GLU A 586 -27.19 -27.03 -14.34
C GLU A 586 -26.77 -27.68 -13.01
N ASN A 587 -27.76 -27.84 -12.15
CA ASN A 587 -27.79 -28.60 -10.90
C ASN A 587 -26.96 -28.09 -9.70
N LYS A 588 -27.46 -27.01 -9.08
CA LYS A 588 -27.35 -26.83 -7.62
C LYS A 588 -28.46 -27.54 -6.83
N GLU A 589 -29.27 -28.38 -7.48
CA GLU A 589 -30.19 -29.30 -6.80
C GLU A 589 -29.61 -30.72 -6.86
N ASN A 590 -29.43 -31.34 -5.69
CA ASN A 590 -28.97 -32.71 -5.44
C ASN A 590 -27.51 -33.08 -5.75
N LYS A 591 -26.52 -32.26 -5.34
CA LYS A 591 -25.22 -32.85 -4.96
C LYS A 591 -25.37 -33.48 -3.58
N GLN A 592 -25.59 -34.79 -3.53
CA GLN A 592 -25.46 -35.56 -2.30
C GLN A 592 -24.05 -35.32 -1.74
N LEU A 593 -23.97 -34.67 -0.57
CA LEU A 593 -22.71 -34.39 0.11
C LEU A 593 -21.95 -35.70 0.31
N ARG A 594 -20.79 -35.82 -0.35
CA ARG A 594 -19.95 -37.03 -0.29
C ARG A 594 -19.12 -37.11 1.00
N GLY A 595 -18.97 -35.98 1.69
CA GLY A 595 -18.30 -35.90 2.99
C GLY A 595 -17.45 -34.63 3.14
N VAL A 596 -16.75 -34.54 4.27
CA VAL A 596 -15.89 -33.40 4.61
C VAL A 596 -14.42 -33.80 4.49
N VAL A 597 -13.68 -33.08 3.66
CA VAL A 597 -12.26 -33.31 3.38
C VAL A 597 -11.41 -32.24 4.04
N VAL A 598 -10.28 -32.63 4.62
CA VAL A 598 -9.28 -31.69 5.15
C VAL A 598 -7.96 -31.90 4.42
N LEU A 599 -7.37 -30.81 3.90
CA LEU A 599 -6.05 -30.82 3.30
C LEU A 599 -4.98 -30.58 4.38
N SER A 600 -3.94 -31.39 4.33
CA SER A 600 -2.89 -31.41 5.34
C SER A 600 -1.50 -31.47 4.68
N GLY A 601 -0.58 -30.63 5.17
CA GLY A 601 0.78 -30.52 4.60
C GLY A 601 0.90 -29.70 3.32
N PHE A 602 -0.20 -29.28 2.67
CA PHE A 602 -0.16 -28.48 1.44
C PHE A 602 -1.42 -27.61 1.23
N ARG A 603 -1.28 -26.59 0.36
CA ARG A 603 -2.42 -25.82 -0.19
C ARG A 603 -2.46 -26.03 -1.70
N ASP A 604 -3.61 -26.44 -2.21
CA ASP A 604 -3.81 -26.68 -3.63
C ASP A 604 -5.19 -26.15 -4.04
N LYS A 605 -5.21 -24.96 -4.66
CA LYS A 605 -6.46 -24.28 -5.05
C LYS A 605 -7.22 -25.07 -6.12
N LEU A 606 -6.50 -25.74 -7.02
CA LEU A 606 -7.11 -26.55 -8.07
C LEU A 606 -7.77 -27.77 -7.44
N LEU A 607 -7.05 -28.55 -6.64
CA LEU A 607 -7.62 -29.72 -5.96
C LEU A 607 -8.78 -29.35 -5.04
N LYS A 608 -8.69 -28.23 -4.31
CA LYS A 608 -9.79 -27.74 -3.47
C LYS A 608 -11.04 -27.48 -4.31
N LYS A 609 -10.90 -26.77 -5.43
CA LYS A 609 -12.00 -26.51 -6.35
C LYS A 609 -12.54 -27.81 -6.95
N THR A 610 -11.67 -28.75 -7.36
CA THR A 610 -12.10 -30.03 -7.91
C THR A 610 -12.84 -30.89 -6.88
N LEU A 611 -12.47 -30.85 -5.60
CA LEU A 611 -13.18 -31.53 -4.51
C LEU A 611 -14.57 -30.93 -4.26
N GLU A 612 -14.67 -29.60 -4.23
CA GLU A 612 -15.93 -28.86 -4.09
C GLU A 612 -16.85 -29.11 -5.31
N ASP A 613 -16.28 -29.13 -6.51
CA ASP A 613 -16.96 -29.45 -7.76
C ASP A 613 -17.42 -30.93 -7.81
N ASN A 614 -16.84 -31.82 -7.01
CA ASN A 614 -17.25 -33.23 -6.88
C ASN A 614 -18.11 -33.52 -5.63
N GLY A 615 -18.59 -32.50 -4.92
CA GLY A 615 -19.55 -32.65 -3.82
C GLY A 615 -18.95 -32.92 -2.44
N TYR A 616 -17.66 -32.62 -2.24
CA TYR A 616 -17.01 -32.62 -0.93
C TYR A 616 -16.94 -31.21 -0.33
N THR A 617 -17.06 -31.10 0.99
CA THR A 617 -16.81 -29.85 1.71
C THR A 617 -15.36 -29.81 2.17
N VAL A 618 -14.59 -28.80 1.78
CA VAL A 618 -13.16 -28.71 2.17
C VAL A 618 -12.99 -27.77 3.37
N ASN A 619 -12.65 -28.35 4.53
CA ASN A 619 -12.45 -27.63 5.79
C ASN A 619 -10.97 -27.52 6.17
N ASP A 620 -10.65 -26.53 7.01
CA ASP A 620 -9.30 -26.30 7.48
C ASP A 620 -8.92 -27.16 8.70
N ASN A 621 -9.90 -27.68 9.44
CA ASN A 621 -9.68 -28.41 10.70
C ASN A 621 -10.28 -29.80 10.67
N VAL A 622 -9.57 -30.78 11.26
CA VAL A 622 -10.10 -32.13 11.49
C VAL A 622 -11.10 -32.08 12.64
N THR A 623 -12.36 -32.38 12.33
CA THR A 623 -13.51 -32.44 13.25
C THR A 623 -14.11 -33.86 13.26
N LYS A 624 -15.15 -34.09 14.06
CA LYS A 624 -15.90 -35.37 14.05
C LYS A 624 -16.64 -35.62 12.74
N GLU A 625 -16.91 -34.58 11.97
CA GLU A 625 -17.59 -34.63 10.67
C GLU A 625 -16.62 -34.90 9.52
N THR A 626 -15.30 -34.80 9.76
CA THR A 626 -14.28 -35.05 8.75
C THR A 626 -14.29 -36.52 8.34
N THR A 627 -14.54 -36.77 7.06
CA THR A 627 -14.56 -38.12 6.50
C THR A 627 -13.20 -38.54 5.96
N ILE A 628 -12.44 -37.60 5.38
CA ILE A 628 -11.16 -37.89 4.73
C ILE A 628 -10.14 -36.78 5.03
N VAL A 629 -8.90 -37.14 5.31
CA VAL A 629 -7.75 -36.22 5.34
C VAL A 629 -6.81 -36.57 4.18
N ILE A 630 -6.58 -35.59 3.30
CA ILE A 630 -5.61 -35.72 2.21
C ILE A 630 -4.30 -35.09 2.65
N TYR A 631 -3.22 -35.87 2.61
CA TYR A 631 -1.91 -35.46 3.14
C TYR A 631 -0.81 -35.53 2.07
N SER A 632 0.24 -34.70 2.23
CA SER A 632 1.48 -34.84 1.46
C SER A 632 2.33 -35.97 2.03
N GLU A 633 3.11 -36.68 1.21
CA GLU A 633 3.82 -37.91 1.62
C GLU A 633 4.73 -37.73 2.87
N ASP A 634 5.24 -36.53 3.12
CA ASP A 634 6.08 -36.17 4.27
C ASP A 634 5.32 -35.54 5.47
N ASP A 635 3.98 -35.63 5.51
CA ASP A 635 3.19 -34.88 6.50
C ASP A 635 3.14 -35.52 7.90
N THR A 636 3.86 -34.91 8.86
CA THR A 636 3.82 -35.25 10.29
C THR A 636 2.85 -34.40 11.11
N SER A 637 1.97 -33.62 10.47
CA SER A 637 1.14 -32.61 11.13
C SER A 637 0.18 -33.16 12.18
N SER A 638 -0.21 -32.25 13.07
CA SER A 638 -1.24 -32.49 14.09
C SER A 638 -2.58 -32.93 13.50
N LYS A 639 -2.89 -32.58 12.24
CA LYS A 639 -4.11 -33.00 11.54
C LYS A 639 -4.07 -34.49 11.18
N CYS A 640 -2.97 -34.99 10.61
CA CYS A 640 -2.79 -36.43 10.34
C CYS A 640 -2.79 -37.25 11.63
N GLN A 641 -2.13 -36.76 12.68
CA GLN A 641 -2.14 -37.42 13.99
C GLN A 641 -3.54 -37.47 14.61
N LYS A 642 -4.31 -36.38 14.51
CA LYS A 642 -5.70 -36.30 14.98
C LYS A 642 -6.62 -37.22 14.18
N ALA A 643 -6.45 -37.29 12.86
CA ALA A 643 -7.19 -38.22 12.00
C ALA A 643 -6.95 -39.69 12.37
N LYS A 644 -5.69 -40.08 12.60
CA LYS A 644 -5.33 -41.45 13.07
C LYS A 644 -6.01 -41.81 14.39
N LYS A 645 -5.99 -40.90 15.37
CA LYS A 645 -6.64 -41.11 16.69
C LYS A 645 -8.16 -41.22 16.59
N MET A 646 -8.77 -40.55 15.62
CA MET A 646 -10.22 -40.53 15.41
C MET A 646 -10.71 -41.60 14.43
N GLY A 647 -9.84 -42.43 13.88
CA GLY A 647 -10.19 -43.47 12.90
C GLY A 647 -10.65 -42.90 11.55
N ILE A 648 -10.26 -41.66 11.21
CA ILE A 648 -10.64 -40.98 9.97
C ILE A 648 -9.72 -41.44 8.83
N MET A 649 -10.28 -41.65 7.64
CA MET A 649 -9.56 -42.13 6.46
C MET A 649 -8.45 -41.15 6.04
N LEU A 650 -7.24 -41.68 5.81
CA LEU A 650 -6.07 -40.94 5.34
C LEU A 650 -5.69 -41.39 3.94
N ILE A 651 -5.60 -40.44 3.01
CA ILE A 651 -5.28 -40.70 1.60
C ILE A 651 -4.16 -39.76 1.19
N SER A 652 -3.14 -40.24 0.48
CA SER A 652 -2.08 -39.34 0.00
C SER A 652 -2.61 -38.44 -1.11
N LYS A 653 -1.95 -37.29 -1.34
CA LYS A 653 -2.32 -36.38 -2.43
C LYS A 653 -2.36 -37.10 -3.80
N HIS A 654 -1.43 -38.01 -4.05
CA HIS A 654 -1.37 -38.78 -5.29
C HIS A 654 -2.58 -39.74 -5.42
N GLU A 655 -2.97 -40.39 -4.32
CA GLU A 655 -4.10 -41.32 -4.32
C GLU A 655 -5.47 -40.63 -4.39
N ALA A 656 -5.56 -39.37 -3.94
CA ALA A 656 -6.83 -38.64 -3.85
C ALA A 656 -7.55 -38.49 -5.18
N LEU A 657 -6.81 -38.32 -6.29
CA LEU A 657 -7.40 -38.16 -7.62
C LEU A 657 -8.09 -39.45 -8.09
N THR A 658 -7.50 -40.61 -7.79
CA THR A 658 -8.00 -41.92 -8.22
C THR A 658 -9.06 -42.48 -7.27
N LYS A 659 -8.82 -42.43 -5.95
CA LYS A 659 -9.72 -43.04 -4.95
C LYS A 659 -11.03 -42.28 -4.74
N LEU A 660 -11.07 -40.97 -5.05
CA LEU A 660 -12.25 -40.14 -4.87
C LEU A 660 -13.08 -39.97 -6.16
N ASN A 661 -12.74 -40.69 -7.25
CA ASN A 661 -13.35 -40.56 -8.57
C ASN A 661 -13.39 -39.10 -9.05
N ILE A 662 -12.26 -38.39 -8.95
CA ILE A 662 -12.14 -36.96 -9.30
C ILE A 662 -11.68 -36.78 -10.76
N ILE A 663 -11.32 -37.87 -11.46
CA ILE A 663 -10.99 -37.86 -12.89
C ILE A 663 -12.24 -38.26 -13.68
N GLY A 664 -12.75 -37.32 -14.49
CA GLY A 664 -13.68 -37.53 -15.59
C GLY A 664 -13.07 -37.00 -16.86
#